data_AF-D6XUR1-F1
#
_entry.id   AF-D6XUR1-F1
#
_cell.length_a   1.000
_cell.length_b   1.000
_cell.length_c   1.000
_cell.angle_alpha   90.00
_cell.angle_beta   90.00
_cell.angle_gamma   90.00
#
_symmetry.space_group_name_H-M   'P 1'
#
loop_
_entity.id
_entity.type
_entity.pdbx_description
1 polymer ?
#
loop_
_entity_poly.entity_id
_entity_poly.type
_entity_poly.pdbx_seq_one_letter_code
_entity_poly.pdbx_strand_id
1 'polypeptide(L)'
;MTESTEPLSVTNLLTDQESQYLERIKKKQVNPGFEIAFCGHFSAGKSTLLNTLMGEELLPVSPVPTSANVIQIKNGETGLQVFLNHSEEVEAFHQEIPWNKVREWGRNGADIHHLEVSFPLPWMSGDSGILDTPGVDSTDPEHQNVTIDQLYTTDMVVYVMDYNHVQSETNLTFLKQLTNERKPLLIVINQIDKHVEQELGLEEFRSSVKKTLHSWKIRFLDLFFTSMKQPEHPFNEWNAFQSHIKALLHHSDELIHTSSKRLEIGFYENVRSRLEHDLQHVNEEFEDDLQHIGLTLHDYEKHVADMKNIENLKQFENHLFETFQLKQDRLFKNVVLFPHKLTELTRDWLVSAPLKSKGFLFGRKKAEKEKQERMELLVDELNDQIKSALSFHVRQFLSEDLPLEHLSSKESYLKKIENDEIEVTEEFLESFRKKGPVSRDYVYQYTEQVTKRIIQLWKEYTEKMLVYLADESRDSINQTLKNLDVPVDHEDRIDDITRQILKRSSDLHSQIETVEDTLKVLKIPTDYYRLIDEIRKRTIEVQATSERIMITPSDECADPVKQNQNEHNETFKDIDDSEIETLIKQADRVSAFSDDPLLHDERDRFLFQADKLKHQEYVISLFGAFSAGKSSFANALIGVDLLPVSPQPATASRTTITKPTEKHGHGTILVQFKTMSEIEMELSELSQILGIRLTTDVLSKWGPGELDRYGTISKSATDYLDALRQGLYEMKSHVGDQLTASAEDLYTYAAKESVSSMVDHIIVYYDSDLTKQGITLVDTPGVNSIHSRHTKTALKQINHSDAIFFLTYYNHAFSKADQYFIEQLGEINASSSMDKLYFIINASDLASDDTELESVRQHVKSELIRTGNKDAIISTLSSKSGLYAKINKTEDHHGFAEFESYFRKRMMNQLKRLSFDQTVFFFERYQEKGEEWLALYESSDEERQAYLSQLDDTCRQALEWLNRQTFQEVYTKAFQELDERILYFRKRVTYVMTDYFTDFLNVSVLTADQRKELRIQSDHAIRKWLSAVEQYMNRGGQALLANLDNHIQQLIRNWQLTQIQGLQQYLPSVYPKISDEKNIVEQIEFSFAHSVDIDFFTSKIKTKRSLFVDQEIKHVKEGIISSFEEDVMKYMKDWHRHAGEQLKSALETIDQDISEAGRQAVLKEKEAAGLIENAEVMNRLRDELRIVSARKGDDQDDS
;
A
#
# COMPACT_ATOMS: atom_id res chain seq x y z
N MET A 1 -2.96 44.22 34.73
CA MET A 1 -2.98 45.05 33.51
C MET A 1 -4.03 44.44 32.62
N THR A 2 -5.06 45.20 32.25
CA THR A 2 -6.13 44.78 31.35
C THR A 2 -5.62 44.89 29.91
N GLU A 3 -5.08 43.80 29.37
CA GLU A 3 -4.92 43.65 27.92
C GLU A 3 -6.28 43.27 27.33
N SER A 4 -6.75 44.11 26.41
CA SER A 4 -7.93 43.85 25.58
C SER A 4 -7.62 42.68 24.65
N THR A 5 -8.13 41.49 24.97
CA THR A 5 -8.20 40.37 24.04
C THR A 5 -9.24 40.68 22.97
N GLU A 6 -8.80 41.05 21.76
CA GLU A 6 -9.66 40.95 20.58
C GLU A 6 -10.17 39.50 20.45
N PRO A 7 -11.43 39.27 20.04
CA PRO A 7 -11.91 37.92 19.80
C PRO A 7 -11.04 37.26 18.71
N LEU A 8 -10.54 36.05 19.00
CA LEU A 8 -9.75 35.24 18.06
C LEU A 8 -10.54 35.07 16.75
N SER A 9 -10.07 35.67 15.66
CA SER A 9 -10.61 35.43 14.33
C SER A 9 -10.20 34.05 13.85
N VAL A 10 -11.13 33.28 13.28
CA VAL A 10 -10.89 31.94 12.70
C VAL A 10 -9.73 31.94 11.71
N THR A 11 -9.49 33.05 11.01
CA THR A 11 -8.39 33.22 10.06
C THR A 11 -7.01 33.07 10.69
N ASN A 12 -6.86 33.34 11.99
CA ASN A 12 -5.57 33.23 12.69
C ASN A 12 -5.27 31.79 13.15
N LEU A 13 -6.19 30.85 12.92
CA LEU A 13 -6.10 29.43 13.33
C LEU A 13 -5.66 28.49 12.21
N LEU A 14 -5.69 28.99 10.96
CA LEU A 14 -5.46 28.22 9.74
C LEU A 14 -3.95 28.12 9.46
N THR A 15 -3.53 26.99 8.88
CA THR A 15 -2.21 26.86 8.25
C THR A 15 -2.14 27.68 6.95
N ASP A 16 -0.93 27.86 6.41
CA ASP A 16 -0.73 28.55 5.13
C ASP A 16 -1.51 27.88 3.99
N GLN A 17 -1.52 26.56 3.95
CA GLN A 17 -2.25 25.77 2.97
C GLN A 17 -3.77 25.88 3.15
N GLU A 18 -4.28 25.76 4.38
CA GLU A 18 -5.71 25.94 4.69
C GLU A 18 -6.20 27.36 4.38
N SER A 19 -5.34 28.36 4.58
CA SER A 19 -5.64 29.75 4.24
C SER A 19 -5.81 29.93 2.73
N GLN A 20 -4.91 29.34 1.93
CA GLN A 20 -5.03 29.34 0.46
C GLN A 20 -6.30 28.62 -0.01
N TYR A 21 -6.67 27.50 0.62
CA TYR A 21 -7.90 26.78 0.31
C TYR A 21 -9.17 27.58 0.65
N LEU A 22 -9.21 28.20 1.84
CA LEU A 22 -10.33 29.06 2.20
C LEU A 22 -10.44 30.28 1.27
N GLU A 23 -9.33 30.86 0.84
CA GLU A 23 -9.34 31.94 -0.16
C GLU A 23 -9.94 31.48 -1.50
N ARG A 24 -9.59 30.28 -1.97
CA ARG A 24 -10.17 29.71 -3.21
C ARG A 24 -11.68 29.48 -3.06
N ILE A 25 -12.14 28.92 -1.92
CA ILE A 25 -13.57 28.74 -1.64
C ILE A 25 -14.29 30.10 -1.59
N LYS A 26 -13.70 31.11 -0.96
CA LYS A 26 -14.25 32.48 -0.92
C LYS A 26 -14.28 33.14 -2.31
N LYS A 27 -13.26 32.96 -3.14
CA LYS A 27 -13.28 33.42 -4.54
C LYS A 27 -14.43 32.77 -5.32
N LYS A 28 -14.68 31.48 -5.11
CA LYS A 28 -15.82 30.75 -5.70
C LYS A 28 -17.18 31.23 -5.15
N GLN A 29 -17.25 31.76 -3.93
CA GLN A 29 -18.47 32.41 -3.42
C GLN A 29 -18.77 33.75 -4.10
N VAL A 30 -17.73 34.47 -4.52
CA VAL A 30 -17.86 35.76 -5.23
C VAL A 30 -18.24 35.54 -6.69
N ASN A 31 -17.63 34.53 -7.33
CA ASN A 31 -17.95 34.09 -8.69
C ASN A 31 -18.55 32.68 -8.64
N PRO A 32 -19.86 32.57 -8.34
CA PRO A 32 -20.51 31.28 -8.14
C PRO A 32 -20.54 30.45 -9.42
N GLY A 33 -20.18 29.18 -9.30
CA GLY A 33 -20.38 28.19 -10.35
C GLY A 33 -20.45 26.77 -9.81
N PHE A 34 -21.22 25.89 -10.45
CA PHE A 34 -21.34 24.49 -10.09
C PHE A 34 -20.47 23.61 -10.99
N GLU A 35 -19.47 22.96 -10.40
CA GLU A 35 -18.46 22.20 -11.13
C GLU A 35 -18.53 20.71 -10.81
N ILE A 36 -18.63 19.90 -11.87
CA ILE A 36 -18.51 18.45 -11.78
C ILE A 36 -17.15 18.03 -12.34
N ALA A 37 -16.29 17.43 -11.50
CA ALA A 37 -15.02 16.87 -11.95
C ALA A 37 -15.15 15.40 -12.33
N PHE A 38 -14.51 15.03 -13.43
CA PHE A 38 -14.34 13.66 -13.87
C PHE A 38 -12.95 13.18 -13.48
N CYS A 39 -12.91 12.21 -12.58
CA CYS A 39 -11.68 11.63 -12.01
C CYS A 39 -11.64 10.12 -12.26
N GLY A 40 -10.47 9.49 -12.17
CA GLY A 40 -10.33 8.06 -12.38
C GLY A 40 -8.96 7.65 -12.90
N HIS A 41 -8.70 6.34 -12.92
CA HIS A 41 -7.41 5.79 -13.38
C HIS A 41 -7.08 6.18 -14.83
N PHE A 42 -5.80 6.09 -15.19
CA PHE A 42 -5.36 6.30 -16.56
C PHE A 42 -6.04 5.27 -17.51
N SER A 43 -6.41 5.67 -18.73
CA SER A 43 -7.17 4.86 -19.70
C SER A 43 -8.56 4.35 -19.26
N ALA A 44 -9.15 4.86 -18.16
CA ALA A 44 -10.51 4.50 -17.75
C ALA A 44 -11.62 5.01 -18.72
N GLY A 45 -11.26 5.80 -19.73
CA GLY A 45 -12.18 6.35 -20.74
C GLY A 45 -12.93 7.62 -20.31
N LYS A 46 -12.34 8.42 -19.40
CA LYS A 46 -12.89 9.71 -18.92
C LYS A 46 -13.20 10.69 -20.05
N SER A 47 -12.18 11.03 -20.85
CA SER A 47 -12.31 12.01 -21.93
C SER A 47 -13.23 11.50 -23.06
N THR A 48 -13.24 10.18 -23.34
CA THR A 48 -14.21 9.56 -24.27
C THR A 48 -15.65 9.72 -23.78
N LEU A 49 -15.88 9.48 -22.50
CA LEU A 49 -17.18 9.62 -21.87
C LEU A 49 -17.65 11.10 -21.88
N LEU A 50 -16.72 12.04 -21.64
CA LEU A 50 -16.98 13.48 -21.73
C LEU A 50 -17.29 13.94 -23.16
N ASN A 51 -16.52 13.51 -24.15
CA ASN A 51 -16.79 13.81 -25.57
C ASN A 51 -18.18 13.28 -25.98
N THR A 52 -18.52 12.07 -25.55
CA THR A 52 -19.86 11.48 -25.82
C THR A 52 -20.97 12.25 -25.10
N LEU A 53 -20.71 12.78 -23.90
CA LEU A 53 -21.67 13.61 -23.15
C LEU A 53 -21.96 14.92 -23.89
N MET A 54 -20.93 15.55 -24.46
CA MET A 54 -21.01 16.80 -25.21
C MET A 54 -21.57 16.62 -26.62
N GLY A 55 -21.43 15.43 -27.20
CA GLY A 55 -21.85 15.12 -28.56
C GLY A 55 -20.82 15.49 -29.64
N GLU A 56 -19.63 15.93 -29.24
CA GLU A 56 -18.54 16.40 -30.10
C GLU A 56 -17.17 15.97 -29.50
N GLU A 57 -16.16 15.73 -30.34
CA GLU A 57 -14.81 15.30 -29.91
C GLU A 57 -13.90 16.47 -29.50
N LEU A 58 -14.22 17.11 -28.37
CA LEU A 58 -13.55 18.35 -27.93
C LEU A 58 -12.27 18.09 -27.10
N LEU A 59 -12.23 17.01 -26.32
CA LEU A 59 -11.10 16.66 -25.44
C LEU A 59 -10.15 15.65 -26.10
N PRO A 60 -8.83 15.74 -25.86
CA PRO A 60 -7.88 14.72 -26.31
C PRO A 60 -8.18 13.38 -25.65
N VAL A 61 -8.30 12.32 -26.46
CA VAL A 61 -8.30 10.93 -25.98
C VAL A 61 -6.91 10.37 -26.23
N SER A 62 -6.33 9.68 -25.24
CA SER A 62 -5.03 9.02 -25.39
C SER A 62 -4.92 7.83 -24.43
N PRO A 63 -4.37 6.70 -24.87
CA PRO A 63 -4.05 5.52 -24.08
C PRO A 63 -2.60 5.57 -23.56
N VAL A 64 -1.88 6.68 -23.76
CA VAL A 64 -0.58 7.03 -23.15
C VAL A 64 -0.78 8.21 -22.17
N PRO A 65 -0.10 8.25 -21.00
CA PRO A 65 -0.28 9.30 -19.99
C PRO A 65 -0.32 10.71 -20.60
N THR A 66 -1.48 11.36 -20.55
CA THR A 66 -1.63 12.76 -20.93
C THR A 66 -1.23 13.63 -19.74
N SER A 67 -0.47 14.68 -20.00
CA SER A 67 0.13 15.52 -18.97
C SER A 67 -0.87 16.21 -18.03
N ALA A 68 -0.32 16.77 -16.94
CA ALA A 68 -0.93 17.32 -15.73
C ALA A 68 -1.93 18.50 -15.84
N ASN A 69 -2.66 18.67 -16.94
CA ASN A 69 -3.45 19.90 -17.18
C ASN A 69 -4.92 19.70 -16.84
N VAL A 70 -5.51 20.64 -16.10
CA VAL A 70 -6.96 20.65 -15.85
C VAL A 70 -7.67 21.32 -17.03
N ILE A 71 -8.56 20.60 -17.70
CA ILE A 71 -9.40 21.15 -18.77
C ILE A 71 -10.79 21.44 -18.21
N GLN A 72 -11.19 22.70 -18.23
CA GLN A 72 -12.53 23.14 -17.84
C GLN A 72 -13.39 23.40 -19.07
N ILE A 73 -14.59 22.84 -19.10
CA ILE A 73 -15.61 23.08 -20.13
C ILE A 73 -16.73 23.92 -19.51
N LYS A 74 -17.14 25.01 -20.17
CA LYS A 74 -18.26 25.87 -19.78
C LYS A 74 -19.22 26.12 -20.94
N ASN A 75 -20.47 26.46 -20.61
CA ASN A 75 -21.43 26.93 -21.59
C ASN A 75 -21.13 28.39 -21.98
N GLY A 76 -20.99 28.69 -23.27
CA GLY A 76 -20.71 30.03 -23.75
C GLY A 76 -20.49 30.11 -25.26
N GLU A 77 -20.10 31.29 -25.75
CA GLU A 77 -19.61 31.43 -27.12
C GLU A 77 -18.32 30.62 -27.31
N THR A 78 -18.16 29.99 -28.49
CA THR A 78 -17.00 29.16 -28.80
C THR A 78 -15.68 29.91 -28.59
N GLY A 79 -14.86 29.44 -27.65
CA GLY A 79 -13.58 30.06 -27.32
C GLY A 79 -12.68 29.16 -26.45
N LEU A 80 -11.39 29.50 -26.42
CA LEU A 80 -10.36 28.80 -25.64
C LEU A 80 -9.50 29.82 -24.88
N GLN A 81 -9.23 29.56 -23.61
CA GLN A 81 -8.25 30.29 -22.81
C GLN A 81 -7.18 29.31 -22.29
N VAL A 82 -5.90 29.66 -22.46
CA VAL A 82 -4.75 28.87 -22.05
C VAL A 82 -3.98 29.59 -20.95
N PHE A 83 -3.72 28.91 -19.83
CA PHE A 83 -3.01 29.46 -18.67
C PHE A 83 -1.65 28.76 -18.48
N LEU A 84 -0.56 29.52 -18.55
CA LEU A 84 0.83 29.04 -18.49
C LEU A 84 1.34 28.89 -17.05
N ASN A 85 2.33 28.00 -16.83
CA ASN A 85 3.02 27.85 -15.56
C ASN A 85 3.85 29.11 -15.24
N HIS A 86 3.65 29.70 -14.07
CA HIS A 86 4.39 30.86 -13.54
C HIS A 86 4.17 32.23 -14.20
N SER A 87 3.11 32.43 -15.01
CA SER A 87 2.68 33.74 -15.50
C SER A 87 1.15 33.89 -15.48
N GLU A 88 0.64 35.11 -15.26
CA GLU A 88 -0.80 35.43 -15.46
C GLU A 88 -1.14 35.63 -16.95
N GLU A 89 -0.24 35.26 -17.88
CA GLU A 89 -0.49 35.43 -19.31
C GLU A 89 -1.50 34.39 -19.81
N VAL A 90 -2.59 34.90 -20.40
CA VAL A 90 -3.67 34.13 -20.99
C VAL A 90 -3.61 34.27 -22.51
N GLU A 91 -3.42 33.17 -23.23
CA GLU A 91 -3.70 33.15 -24.67
C GLU A 91 -5.19 32.86 -24.87
N ALA A 92 -5.90 33.79 -25.54
CA ALA A 92 -7.34 33.69 -25.78
C ALA A 92 -7.64 33.56 -27.29
N PHE A 93 -8.45 32.56 -27.64
CA PHE A 93 -8.97 32.32 -28.99
C PHE A 93 -10.49 32.50 -28.99
N HIS A 94 -11.02 33.20 -30.00
CA HIS A 94 -12.45 33.47 -30.15
C HIS A 94 -12.96 32.93 -31.49
N GLN A 95 -14.13 32.31 -31.50
CA GLN A 95 -14.86 31.76 -32.66
C GLN A 95 -14.22 30.53 -33.33
N GLU A 96 -12.89 30.49 -33.49
CA GLU A 96 -12.17 29.36 -34.11
C GLU A 96 -11.16 28.78 -33.11
N ILE A 97 -11.49 27.63 -32.51
CA ILE A 97 -10.63 26.93 -31.56
C ILE A 97 -9.63 26.07 -32.35
N PRO A 98 -8.30 26.22 -32.13
CA PRO A 98 -7.31 25.38 -32.77
C PRO A 98 -7.29 23.99 -32.11
N TRP A 99 -8.26 23.13 -32.42
CA TRP A 99 -8.44 21.83 -31.76
C TRP A 99 -7.18 20.94 -31.76
N ASN A 100 -6.37 21.02 -32.82
CA ASN A 100 -5.08 20.32 -32.88
C ASN A 100 -4.09 20.83 -31.81
N LYS A 101 -4.02 22.16 -31.61
CA LYS A 101 -3.22 22.75 -30.53
C LYS A 101 -3.83 22.50 -29.15
N VAL A 102 -5.15 22.47 -29.00
CA VAL A 102 -5.81 22.08 -27.74
C VAL A 102 -5.43 20.65 -27.36
N ARG A 103 -5.38 19.73 -28.33
CA ARG A 103 -4.94 18.34 -28.10
C ARG A 103 -3.46 18.27 -27.74
N GLU A 104 -2.61 19.08 -28.36
CA GLU A 104 -1.18 19.19 -28.01
C GLU A 104 -0.97 19.80 -26.61
N TRP A 105 -1.64 20.91 -26.31
CA TRP A 105 -1.58 21.61 -25.03
C TRP A 105 -2.21 20.83 -23.89
N GLY A 106 -3.28 20.08 -24.13
CA GLY A 106 -3.81 19.13 -23.15
C GLY A 106 -2.85 17.98 -22.84
N ARG A 107 -1.79 17.80 -23.65
CA ARG A 107 -0.70 16.83 -23.47
C ARG A 107 0.64 17.47 -23.03
N ASN A 108 0.71 18.81 -22.87
CA ASN A 108 1.89 19.50 -22.33
C ASN A 108 1.62 20.18 -20.97
N GLY A 109 1.94 19.50 -19.87
CA GLY A 109 1.76 20.00 -18.50
C GLY A 109 3.01 20.47 -17.79
N ALA A 110 4.15 20.39 -18.48
CA ALA A 110 5.35 21.08 -18.04
C ALA A 110 5.20 22.60 -18.16
N ASP A 111 4.47 23.06 -19.20
CA ASP A 111 4.36 24.49 -19.52
C ASP A 111 2.98 25.11 -19.25
N ILE A 112 1.90 24.30 -19.20
CA ILE A 112 0.50 24.78 -19.10
C ILE A 112 -0.15 24.17 -17.87
N HIS A 113 -0.85 24.96 -17.06
CA HIS A 113 -1.53 24.47 -15.85
C HIS A 113 -3.02 24.20 -16.09
N HIS A 114 -3.67 25.04 -16.91
CA HIS A 114 -5.13 25.07 -17.03
C HIS A 114 -5.58 25.48 -18.44
N LEU A 115 -6.64 24.84 -18.94
CA LEU A 115 -7.29 25.14 -20.22
C LEU A 115 -8.79 25.36 -19.98
N GLU A 116 -9.34 26.49 -20.40
CA GLU A 116 -10.79 26.75 -20.34
C GLU A 116 -11.38 26.78 -21.75
N VAL A 117 -12.30 25.84 -22.02
CA VAL A 117 -13.02 25.67 -23.28
C VAL A 117 -14.46 26.13 -23.10
N SER A 118 -14.87 27.19 -23.78
CA SER A 118 -16.26 27.64 -23.82
C SER A 118 -16.94 27.11 -25.08
N PHE A 119 -18.13 26.52 -24.94
CA PHE A 119 -18.87 25.90 -26.03
C PHE A 119 -20.39 26.08 -25.85
N PRO A 120 -21.19 26.25 -26.93
CA PRO A 120 -22.64 26.42 -26.81
C PRO A 120 -23.30 25.09 -26.43
N LEU A 121 -23.58 24.92 -25.13
CA LEU A 121 -24.20 23.71 -24.55
C LEU A 121 -25.59 24.08 -23.98
N PRO A 122 -26.69 23.96 -24.77
CA PRO A 122 -28.02 24.43 -24.37
C PRO A 122 -28.61 23.75 -23.15
N TRP A 123 -28.10 22.56 -22.80
CA TRP A 123 -28.51 21.76 -21.67
C TRP A 123 -27.73 22.06 -20.37
N MET A 124 -26.77 22.99 -20.43
CA MET A 124 -25.87 23.35 -19.33
C MET A 124 -26.14 24.81 -18.93
N SER A 125 -26.32 25.11 -17.65
CA SER A 125 -26.55 26.51 -17.24
C SER A 125 -25.25 27.33 -17.38
N GLY A 126 -25.36 28.65 -17.52
CA GLY A 126 -24.21 29.55 -17.71
C GLY A 126 -23.24 29.56 -16.53
N ASP A 127 -23.71 29.22 -15.34
CA ASP A 127 -22.93 29.15 -14.10
C ASP A 127 -22.52 27.70 -13.77
N SER A 128 -22.42 26.82 -14.76
CA SER A 128 -21.97 25.43 -14.55
C SER A 128 -20.71 25.11 -15.35
N GLY A 129 -19.96 24.12 -14.87
CA GLY A 129 -18.69 23.70 -15.46
C GLY A 129 -18.47 22.19 -15.35
N ILE A 130 -17.76 21.63 -16.32
CA ILE A 130 -17.22 20.26 -16.25
C ILE A 130 -15.70 20.35 -16.21
N LEU A 131 -15.07 19.63 -15.30
CA LEU A 131 -13.61 19.56 -15.18
C LEU A 131 -13.15 18.17 -15.61
N ASP A 132 -12.28 18.08 -16.62
CA ASP A 132 -11.48 16.89 -16.89
C ASP A 132 -10.17 17.02 -16.10
N THR A 133 -9.91 16.04 -15.22
CA THR A 133 -8.75 16.06 -14.33
C THR A 133 -7.77 14.93 -14.68
N PRO A 134 -6.46 15.12 -14.49
CA PRO A 134 -5.46 14.06 -14.70
C PRO A 134 -5.77 12.77 -13.92
N GLY A 135 -5.24 11.65 -14.40
CA GLY A 135 -5.43 10.35 -13.75
C GLY A 135 -4.71 10.25 -12.39
N VAL A 136 -5.34 9.59 -11.42
CA VAL A 136 -4.83 9.49 -10.03
C VAL A 136 -3.61 8.56 -9.85
N ASP A 137 -3.26 7.75 -10.86
CA ASP A 137 -2.18 6.73 -10.79
C ASP A 137 -0.99 7.07 -11.70
N SER A 138 -0.84 8.35 -12.02
CA SER A 138 0.35 8.81 -12.74
C SER A 138 1.63 8.34 -12.05
N THR A 139 2.62 7.97 -12.86
CA THR A 139 3.94 7.60 -12.36
C THR A 139 4.70 8.80 -11.79
N ASP A 140 4.28 10.00 -12.14
CA ASP A 140 4.87 11.28 -11.76
C ASP A 140 4.18 11.91 -10.52
N PRO A 141 4.91 12.17 -9.42
CA PRO A 141 4.40 12.81 -8.20
C PRO A 141 3.80 14.21 -8.39
N GLU A 142 4.26 14.98 -9.37
CA GLU A 142 3.71 16.32 -9.65
C GLU A 142 2.25 16.23 -10.13
N HIS A 143 1.88 15.12 -10.79
CA HIS A 143 0.56 14.93 -11.38
C HIS A 143 -0.53 14.65 -10.34
N GLN A 144 -0.18 14.01 -9.22
CA GLN A 144 -1.14 13.73 -8.14
C GLN A 144 -1.52 15.01 -7.39
N ASN A 145 -0.56 15.91 -7.19
CA ASN A 145 -0.78 17.16 -6.46
C ASN A 145 -1.76 18.10 -7.19
N VAL A 146 -1.65 18.22 -8.52
CA VAL A 146 -2.56 19.06 -9.34
C VAL A 146 -4.02 18.57 -9.23
N THR A 147 -4.23 17.26 -9.26
CA THR A 147 -5.57 16.65 -9.16
C THR A 147 -6.20 16.89 -7.79
N ILE A 148 -5.42 16.77 -6.71
CA ILE A 148 -5.89 17.03 -5.34
C ILE A 148 -6.25 18.52 -5.16
N ASP A 149 -5.45 19.41 -5.73
CA ASP A 149 -5.63 20.85 -5.59
C ASP A 149 -6.94 21.36 -6.23
N GLN A 150 -7.32 20.81 -7.39
CA GLN A 150 -8.57 21.17 -8.08
C GLN A 150 -9.81 20.62 -7.36
N LEU A 151 -9.65 19.52 -6.64
CA LEU A 151 -10.75 18.87 -5.95
C LEU A 151 -11.31 19.72 -4.81
N TYR A 152 -10.54 20.62 -4.18
CA TYR A 152 -11.04 21.45 -3.06
C TYR A 152 -12.16 22.41 -3.44
N THR A 153 -12.18 22.90 -4.68
CA THR A 153 -13.23 23.79 -5.17
C THR A 153 -14.35 23.04 -5.88
N THR A 154 -14.18 21.76 -6.20
CA THR A 154 -15.14 20.96 -6.98
C THR A 154 -16.41 20.63 -6.19
N ASP A 155 -17.59 20.89 -6.75
CA ASP A 155 -18.88 20.61 -6.09
C ASP A 155 -19.27 19.14 -6.13
N MET A 156 -18.91 18.42 -7.19
CA MET A 156 -19.27 17.01 -7.36
C MET A 156 -18.23 16.23 -8.16
N VAL A 157 -18.06 14.95 -7.84
CA VAL A 157 -17.11 14.09 -8.55
C VAL A 157 -17.84 12.92 -9.23
N VAL A 158 -17.54 12.73 -10.50
CA VAL A 158 -17.81 11.50 -11.25
C VAL A 158 -16.50 10.71 -11.31
N TYR A 159 -16.50 9.54 -10.69
CA TYR A 159 -15.33 8.68 -10.64
C TYR A 159 -15.47 7.53 -11.64
N VAL A 160 -14.62 7.51 -12.65
CA VAL A 160 -14.64 6.57 -13.77
C VAL A 160 -13.58 5.49 -13.58
N MET A 161 -13.98 4.23 -13.65
CA MET A 161 -13.14 3.06 -13.44
C MET A 161 -13.23 2.15 -14.68
N ASP A 162 -12.11 1.53 -15.06
CA ASP A 162 -12.12 0.44 -16.06
C ASP A 162 -12.77 -0.81 -15.45
N TYR A 163 -13.60 -1.52 -16.23
CA TYR A 163 -14.25 -2.77 -15.86
C TYR A 163 -13.31 -3.80 -15.20
N ASN A 164 -12.07 -3.94 -15.68
CA ASN A 164 -11.09 -4.90 -15.15
C ASN A 164 -10.37 -4.42 -13.88
N HIS A 165 -10.44 -3.13 -13.54
CA HIS A 165 -9.63 -2.52 -12.47
C HIS A 165 -10.46 -1.90 -11.33
N VAL A 166 -11.74 -2.28 -11.23
CA VAL A 166 -12.68 -1.72 -10.24
C VAL A 166 -12.22 -1.92 -8.78
N GLN A 167 -11.48 -2.99 -8.49
CA GLN A 167 -11.08 -3.35 -7.13
C GLN A 167 -9.62 -2.99 -6.79
N SER A 168 -8.96 -2.15 -7.59
CA SER A 168 -7.60 -1.70 -7.24
C SER A 168 -7.59 -0.92 -5.92
N GLU A 169 -6.55 -1.13 -5.10
CA GLU A 169 -6.42 -0.46 -3.80
C GLU A 169 -6.31 1.06 -3.95
N THR A 170 -5.60 1.52 -4.98
CA THR A 170 -5.47 2.95 -5.33
C THR A 170 -6.83 3.62 -5.53
N ASN A 171 -7.74 2.96 -6.26
CA ASN A 171 -9.10 3.44 -6.48
C ASN A 171 -9.88 3.60 -5.16
N LEU A 172 -9.83 2.57 -4.31
CA LEU A 172 -10.62 2.52 -3.08
C LEU A 172 -10.14 3.53 -2.04
N THR A 173 -8.83 3.71 -1.89
CA THR A 173 -8.24 4.71 -1.00
C THR A 173 -8.65 6.13 -1.40
N PHE A 174 -8.62 6.43 -2.71
CA PHE A 174 -9.01 7.75 -3.21
C PHE A 174 -10.51 8.02 -3.04
N LEU A 175 -11.37 7.05 -3.37
CA LEU A 175 -12.82 7.17 -3.14
C LEU A 175 -13.16 7.37 -1.65
N LYS A 176 -12.38 6.76 -0.75
CA LYS A 176 -12.52 6.93 0.68
C LYS A 176 -12.18 8.36 1.12
N GLN A 177 -11.12 8.95 0.58
CA GLN A 177 -10.78 10.35 0.83
C GLN A 177 -11.93 11.28 0.43
N LEU A 178 -12.46 11.15 -0.79
CA LEU A 178 -13.56 12.01 -1.27
C LEU A 178 -14.84 11.87 -0.42
N THR A 179 -15.10 10.67 0.10
CA THR A 179 -16.21 10.42 1.03
C THR A 179 -16.02 11.19 2.34
N ASN A 180 -14.81 11.22 2.90
CA ASN A 180 -14.51 11.93 4.13
C ASN A 180 -14.64 13.45 3.95
N GLU A 181 -14.28 13.98 2.77
CA GLU A 181 -14.48 15.37 2.37
C GLU A 181 -15.95 15.72 2.03
N ARG A 182 -16.89 14.80 2.25
CA ARG A 182 -18.34 14.94 1.99
C ARG A 182 -18.66 15.35 0.55
N LYS A 183 -17.85 14.92 -0.42
CA LYS A 183 -18.14 15.14 -1.83
C LYS A 183 -19.22 14.16 -2.29
N PRO A 184 -20.21 14.61 -3.08
CA PRO A 184 -21.14 13.69 -3.72
C PRO A 184 -20.38 12.92 -4.81
N LEU A 185 -20.52 11.61 -4.80
CA LEU A 185 -19.82 10.72 -5.73
C LEU A 185 -20.81 10.01 -6.63
N LEU A 186 -20.58 10.07 -7.95
CA LEU A 186 -21.13 9.10 -8.89
C LEU A 186 -20.02 8.18 -9.36
N ILE A 187 -20.26 6.87 -9.32
CA ILE A 187 -19.27 5.89 -9.77
C ILE A 187 -19.72 5.36 -11.13
N VAL A 188 -18.79 5.34 -12.08
CA VAL A 188 -18.99 4.80 -13.43
C VAL A 188 -17.97 3.70 -13.66
N ILE A 189 -18.43 2.48 -13.90
CA ILE A 189 -17.63 1.37 -14.40
C ILE A 189 -17.79 1.36 -15.92
N ASN A 190 -16.77 1.87 -16.59
CA ASN A 190 -16.75 2.01 -18.04
C ASN A 190 -16.18 0.75 -18.72
N GLN A 191 -16.39 0.64 -20.03
CA GLN A 191 -15.96 -0.48 -20.87
C GLN A 191 -16.67 -1.80 -20.53
N ILE A 192 -17.98 -1.75 -20.27
CA ILE A 192 -18.79 -2.95 -19.98
C ILE A 192 -18.86 -3.94 -21.15
N ASP A 193 -18.48 -3.52 -22.36
CA ASP A 193 -18.30 -4.40 -23.52
C ASP A 193 -17.19 -5.45 -23.34
N LYS A 194 -16.36 -5.32 -22.29
CA LYS A 194 -15.41 -6.35 -21.86
C LYS A 194 -16.04 -7.48 -21.04
N HIS A 195 -17.28 -7.34 -20.60
CA HIS A 195 -17.95 -8.33 -19.75
C HIS A 195 -18.32 -9.59 -20.53
N VAL A 196 -18.08 -10.75 -19.92
CA VAL A 196 -18.43 -12.06 -20.47
C VAL A 196 -19.36 -12.76 -19.48
N GLU A 197 -20.65 -12.79 -19.80
CA GLU A 197 -21.70 -13.32 -18.91
C GLU A 197 -21.49 -14.80 -18.54
N GLN A 198 -20.83 -15.58 -19.41
CA GLN A 198 -20.54 -16.99 -19.14
C GLN A 198 -19.47 -17.20 -18.06
N GLU A 199 -18.60 -16.22 -17.81
CA GLU A 199 -17.53 -16.32 -16.80
C GLU A 199 -18.04 -15.93 -15.41
N LEU A 200 -18.67 -14.76 -15.30
CA LEU A 200 -19.23 -14.22 -14.07
C LEU A 200 -20.45 -13.37 -14.43
N GLY A 201 -21.63 -13.68 -13.88
CA GLY A 201 -22.84 -12.91 -14.20
C GLY A 201 -22.76 -11.46 -13.70
N LEU A 202 -23.34 -10.51 -14.44
CA LEU A 202 -23.23 -9.08 -14.12
C LEU A 202 -23.76 -8.72 -12.71
N GLU A 203 -24.85 -9.33 -12.28
CA GLU A 203 -25.44 -9.04 -10.96
C GLU A 203 -24.52 -9.48 -9.82
N GLU A 204 -23.82 -10.59 -10.00
CA GLU A 204 -22.82 -11.08 -9.05
C GLU A 204 -21.62 -10.12 -9.00
N PHE A 205 -21.14 -9.68 -10.17
CA PHE A 205 -20.10 -8.66 -10.26
C PHE A 205 -20.50 -7.33 -9.58
N ARG A 206 -21.70 -6.81 -9.90
CA ARG A 206 -22.23 -5.57 -9.29
C ARG A 206 -22.35 -5.69 -7.77
N SER A 207 -22.80 -6.84 -7.27
CA SER A 207 -22.89 -7.13 -5.83
C SER A 207 -21.50 -7.13 -5.17
N SER A 208 -20.51 -7.78 -5.80
CA SER A 208 -19.12 -7.81 -5.34
C SER A 208 -18.50 -6.40 -5.23
N VAL A 209 -18.72 -5.55 -6.24
CA VAL A 209 -18.27 -4.15 -6.20
C VAL A 209 -18.93 -3.37 -5.07
N LYS A 210 -20.26 -3.45 -4.93
CA LYS A 210 -21.00 -2.76 -3.87
C LYS A 210 -20.55 -3.21 -2.48
N LYS A 211 -20.33 -4.52 -2.27
CA LYS A 211 -19.82 -5.08 -1.01
C LYS A 211 -18.44 -4.51 -0.68
N THR A 212 -17.55 -4.41 -1.68
CA THR A 212 -16.22 -3.81 -1.53
C THR A 212 -16.31 -2.33 -1.17
N LEU A 213 -17.09 -1.53 -1.89
CA LEU A 213 -17.26 -0.10 -1.57
C LEU A 213 -17.84 0.12 -0.16
N HIS A 214 -18.77 -0.76 0.26
CA HIS A 214 -19.38 -0.70 1.58
C HIS A 214 -18.40 -1.06 2.71
N SER A 215 -17.58 -2.10 2.54
CA SER A 215 -16.58 -2.49 3.55
C SER A 215 -15.55 -1.38 3.77
N TRP A 216 -15.25 -0.61 2.73
CA TRP A 216 -14.41 0.58 2.78
C TRP A 216 -15.10 1.84 3.32
N LYS A 217 -16.39 1.76 3.68
CA LYS A 217 -17.22 2.89 4.15
C LYS A 217 -17.22 4.05 3.15
N ILE A 218 -17.24 3.75 1.86
CA ILE A 218 -17.36 4.73 0.77
C ILE A 218 -18.84 5.06 0.56
N ARG A 219 -19.17 6.36 0.50
CA ARG A 219 -20.55 6.82 0.26
C ARG A 219 -20.65 7.38 -1.15
N PHE A 220 -21.59 6.86 -1.93
CA PHE A 220 -21.83 7.29 -3.31
C PHE A 220 -23.33 7.44 -3.57
N LEU A 221 -23.67 8.26 -4.56
CA LEU A 221 -25.05 8.56 -4.98
C LEU A 221 -25.61 7.46 -5.90
N ASP A 222 -24.80 6.95 -6.83
CA ASP A 222 -25.15 5.84 -7.72
C ASP A 222 -23.92 5.15 -8.33
N LEU A 223 -24.17 3.98 -8.93
CA LEU A 223 -23.21 3.18 -9.66
C LEU A 223 -23.76 2.81 -11.05
N PHE A 224 -23.06 3.23 -12.10
CA PHE A 224 -23.41 2.98 -13.50
C PHE A 224 -22.41 2.08 -14.21
N PHE A 225 -22.89 1.25 -15.13
CA PHE A 225 -22.07 0.49 -16.07
C PHE A 225 -22.22 1.07 -17.47
N THR A 226 -21.12 1.46 -18.12
CA THR A 226 -21.18 2.15 -19.43
C THR A 226 -20.27 1.53 -20.48
N SER A 227 -20.64 1.64 -21.76
CA SER A 227 -19.74 1.40 -22.90
C SER A 227 -19.99 2.45 -23.98
N MET A 228 -18.93 3.14 -24.37
CA MET A 228 -18.96 4.07 -25.52
C MET A 228 -18.66 3.34 -26.85
N LYS A 229 -18.03 2.16 -26.79
CA LYS A 229 -17.68 1.33 -27.96
C LYS A 229 -18.88 0.56 -28.50
N GLN A 230 -19.76 0.08 -27.62
CA GLN A 230 -20.99 -0.65 -27.98
C GLN A 230 -22.21 0.04 -27.35
N PRO A 231 -22.77 1.09 -27.99
CA PRO A 231 -23.92 1.83 -27.46
C PRO A 231 -25.14 0.95 -27.17
N GLU A 232 -25.36 -0.07 -28.01
CA GLU A 232 -26.48 -1.02 -27.95
C GLU A 232 -26.22 -2.21 -27.01
N HIS A 233 -25.12 -2.23 -26.26
CA HIS A 233 -24.82 -3.33 -25.33
C HIS A 233 -25.93 -3.45 -24.26
N PRO A 234 -26.44 -4.66 -23.96
CA PRO A 234 -27.64 -4.84 -23.13
C PRO A 234 -27.50 -4.30 -21.70
N PHE A 235 -26.27 -4.24 -21.20
CA PHE A 235 -25.94 -3.74 -19.86
C PHE A 235 -25.43 -2.29 -19.86
N ASN A 236 -25.52 -1.58 -20.98
CA ASN A 236 -25.06 -0.19 -21.07
C ASN A 236 -26.09 0.76 -20.44
N GLU A 237 -25.74 1.36 -19.31
CA GLU A 237 -26.56 2.31 -18.56
C GLU A 237 -26.28 3.77 -18.94
N TRP A 238 -25.61 4.02 -20.08
CA TRP A 238 -25.24 5.35 -20.56
C TRP A 238 -26.40 6.35 -20.55
N ASN A 239 -27.58 5.98 -21.05
CA ASN A 239 -28.73 6.89 -21.12
C ASN A 239 -29.20 7.36 -19.72
N ALA A 240 -29.14 6.47 -18.73
CA ALA A 240 -29.49 6.83 -17.34
C ALA A 240 -28.44 7.77 -16.75
N PHE A 241 -27.15 7.44 -16.92
CA PHE A 241 -26.04 8.29 -16.49
C PHE A 241 -26.08 9.69 -17.13
N GLN A 242 -26.25 9.76 -18.47
CA GLN A 242 -26.32 10.99 -19.23
C GLN A 242 -27.48 11.87 -18.75
N SER A 243 -28.65 11.27 -18.51
CA SER A 243 -29.82 11.98 -18.00
C SER A 243 -29.56 12.60 -16.63
N HIS A 244 -28.91 11.86 -15.73
CA HIS A 244 -28.56 12.37 -14.39
C HIS A 244 -27.58 13.55 -14.44
N ILE A 245 -26.49 13.43 -15.22
CA ILE A 245 -25.48 14.51 -15.31
C ILE A 245 -26.07 15.76 -15.96
N LYS A 246 -26.81 15.60 -17.07
CA LYS A 246 -27.46 16.75 -17.73
C LYS A 246 -28.44 17.43 -16.77
N ALA A 247 -29.25 16.67 -16.04
CA ALA A 247 -30.20 17.24 -15.08
C ALA A 247 -29.51 18.05 -13.97
N LEU A 248 -28.38 17.56 -13.46
CA LEU A 248 -27.58 18.25 -12.45
C LEU A 248 -26.97 19.56 -12.97
N LEU A 249 -26.42 19.56 -14.18
CA LEU A 249 -25.81 20.76 -14.78
C LEU A 249 -26.85 21.78 -15.26
N HIS A 250 -27.99 21.33 -15.76
CA HIS A 250 -29.10 22.19 -16.18
C HIS A 250 -29.74 22.94 -15.01
N HIS A 251 -29.97 22.24 -13.89
CA HIS A 251 -30.59 22.79 -12.68
C HIS A 251 -29.55 23.20 -11.62
N SER A 252 -28.33 23.48 -12.04
CA SER A 252 -27.23 23.73 -11.11
C SER A 252 -27.42 25.01 -10.29
N ASP A 253 -28.17 25.98 -10.80
CA ASP A 253 -28.53 27.22 -10.09
C ASP A 253 -29.26 26.95 -8.75
N GLU A 254 -30.01 25.84 -8.65
CA GLU A 254 -30.65 25.39 -7.40
C GLU A 254 -29.63 24.81 -6.39
N LEU A 255 -28.47 24.36 -6.87
CA LEU A 255 -27.42 23.69 -6.10
C LEU A 255 -26.31 24.63 -5.66
N ILE A 256 -25.90 25.61 -6.48
CA ILE A 256 -24.74 26.50 -6.29
C ILE A 256 -24.64 27.07 -4.87
N HIS A 257 -25.74 27.66 -4.37
CA HIS A 257 -25.69 28.32 -3.05
C HIS A 257 -25.51 27.30 -1.91
N THR A 258 -26.11 26.13 -2.06
CA THR A 258 -26.06 25.06 -1.07
C THR A 258 -24.74 24.29 -1.14
N SER A 259 -24.21 24.08 -2.35
CA SER A 259 -22.93 23.41 -2.59
C SER A 259 -21.77 24.24 -2.05
N SER A 260 -21.77 25.55 -2.29
CA SER A 260 -20.74 26.47 -1.79
C SER A 260 -20.68 26.52 -0.27
N LYS A 261 -21.83 26.60 0.41
CA LYS A 261 -21.91 26.48 1.87
C LYS A 261 -21.41 25.14 2.37
N ARG A 262 -21.67 24.06 1.64
CA ARG A 262 -21.20 22.73 2.01
C ARG A 262 -19.69 22.58 1.85
N LEU A 263 -19.08 23.17 0.82
CA LEU A 263 -17.62 23.21 0.67
C LEU A 263 -16.97 23.92 1.86
N GLU A 264 -17.55 25.05 2.29
CA GLU A 264 -17.10 25.79 3.46
C GLU A 264 -17.30 25.00 4.77
N ILE A 265 -18.43 24.32 4.93
CA ILE A 265 -18.67 23.42 6.08
C ILE A 265 -17.68 22.26 6.08
N GLY A 266 -17.44 21.61 4.94
CA GLY A 266 -16.47 20.52 4.81
C GLY A 266 -15.06 20.98 5.17
N PHE A 267 -14.67 22.18 4.74
CA PHE A 267 -13.42 22.81 5.14
C PHE A 267 -13.34 22.99 6.67
N TYR A 268 -14.34 23.62 7.31
CA TYR A 268 -14.30 23.85 8.75
C TYR A 268 -14.45 22.57 9.58
N GLU A 269 -15.15 21.55 9.10
CA GLU A 269 -15.18 20.23 9.73
C GLU A 269 -13.81 19.55 9.65
N ASN A 270 -13.07 19.69 8.55
CA ASN A 270 -11.70 19.21 8.45
C ASN A 270 -10.78 19.97 9.43
N VAL A 271 -10.92 21.30 9.52
CA VAL A 271 -10.16 22.12 10.50
C VAL A 271 -10.51 21.72 11.93
N ARG A 272 -11.79 21.50 12.24
CA ARG A 272 -12.24 21.03 13.57
C ARG A 272 -11.66 19.65 13.87
N SER A 273 -11.78 18.71 12.95
CA SER A 273 -11.24 17.37 13.10
C SER A 273 -9.74 17.44 13.38
N ARG A 274 -8.97 18.22 12.60
CA ARG A 274 -7.54 18.47 12.87
C ARG A 274 -7.30 19.02 14.28
N LEU A 275 -8.08 20.02 14.73
CA LEU A 275 -7.91 20.61 16.06
C LEU A 275 -8.29 19.66 17.20
N GLU A 276 -9.35 18.86 17.03
CA GLU A 276 -9.74 17.77 17.93
C GLU A 276 -8.61 16.73 18.04
N HIS A 277 -7.92 16.47 16.94
CA HIS A 277 -6.78 15.57 16.87
C HIS A 277 -5.53 16.17 17.53
N ASP A 278 -5.24 17.45 17.29
CA ASP A 278 -4.18 18.18 17.98
C ASP A 278 -4.43 18.19 19.50
N LEU A 279 -5.69 18.32 19.94
CA LEU A 279 -6.08 18.26 21.35
C LEU A 279 -5.86 16.86 21.93
N GLN A 280 -6.27 15.83 21.20
CA GLN A 280 -6.03 14.45 21.62
C GLN A 280 -4.53 14.13 21.69
N HIS A 281 -3.74 14.65 20.75
CA HIS A 281 -2.30 14.52 20.77
C HIS A 281 -1.66 15.17 22.00
N VAL A 282 -2.14 16.35 22.43
CA VAL A 282 -1.66 17.00 23.67
C VAL A 282 -1.94 16.13 24.90
N ASN A 283 -3.06 15.40 24.93
CA ASN A 283 -3.36 14.44 26.00
C ASN A 283 -2.43 13.22 25.96
N GLU A 284 -1.95 12.81 24.79
CA GLU A 284 -1.05 11.66 24.65
C GLU A 284 0.44 12.05 24.83
N GLU A 285 0.82 13.30 24.52
CA GLU A 285 2.06 13.93 25.05
C GLU A 285 2.10 13.95 26.57
N PHE A 286 0.96 14.22 27.20
CA PHE A 286 0.89 14.18 28.65
C PHE A 286 1.21 12.80 29.24
N GLU A 287 0.64 11.74 28.67
CA GLU A 287 0.89 10.37 29.12
C GLU A 287 2.35 9.95 28.92
N ASP A 288 2.97 10.31 27.80
CA ASP A 288 4.38 10.00 27.52
C ASP A 288 5.34 10.81 28.40
N ASP A 289 5.08 12.11 28.63
CA ASP A 289 5.89 12.96 29.49
C ASP A 289 5.85 12.48 30.96
N LEU A 290 4.69 11.98 31.42
CA LEU A 290 4.56 11.30 32.71
C LEU A 290 5.39 10.01 32.76
N GLN A 291 5.34 9.17 31.71
CA GLN A 291 6.14 7.95 31.64
C GLN A 291 7.65 8.23 31.62
N HIS A 292 8.10 9.29 30.97
CA HIS A 292 9.50 9.70 30.92
C HIS A 292 10.08 10.09 32.28
N ILE A 293 9.24 10.60 33.19
CA ILE A 293 9.63 10.86 34.59
C ILE A 293 9.34 9.66 35.53
N GLY A 294 8.95 8.51 34.97
CA GLY A 294 8.74 7.25 35.69
C GLY A 294 7.38 7.12 36.37
N LEU A 295 6.38 7.90 35.95
CA LEU A 295 5.04 7.95 36.54
C LEU A 295 3.98 7.52 35.54
N THR A 296 2.91 6.90 36.02
CA THR A 296 1.74 6.57 35.20
C THR A 296 0.67 7.66 35.32
N LEU A 297 -0.32 7.65 34.40
CA LEU A 297 -1.50 8.50 34.52
C LEU A 297 -2.21 8.31 35.86
N HIS A 298 -2.23 7.08 36.39
CA HIS A 298 -2.78 6.77 37.70
C HIS A 298 -1.99 7.42 38.85
N ASP A 299 -0.66 7.49 38.73
CA ASP A 299 0.19 8.15 39.73
C ASP A 299 -0.02 9.68 39.71
N TYR A 300 -0.24 10.26 38.53
CA TYR A 300 -0.62 11.67 38.40
C TYR A 300 -2.00 11.96 39.01
N GLU A 301 -3.02 11.16 38.67
CA GLU A 301 -4.36 11.29 39.24
C GLU A 301 -4.35 11.17 40.77
N LYS A 302 -3.54 10.24 41.28
CA LYS A 302 -3.30 10.07 42.70
C LYS A 302 -2.58 11.27 43.30
N HIS A 303 -1.54 11.80 42.65
CA HIS A 303 -0.82 13.00 43.11
C HIS A 303 -1.71 14.23 43.16
N VAL A 304 -2.55 14.45 42.14
CA VAL A 304 -3.55 15.53 42.12
C VAL A 304 -4.59 15.33 43.22
N ALA A 305 -5.05 14.09 43.45
CA ALA A 305 -5.97 13.78 44.53
C ALA A 305 -5.32 14.01 45.91
N ASP A 306 -4.06 13.62 46.10
CA ASP A 306 -3.29 13.80 47.33
C ASP A 306 -3.02 15.29 47.59
N MET A 307 -2.67 16.08 46.57
CA MET A 307 -2.50 17.54 46.67
C MET A 307 -3.80 18.25 47.02
N LYS A 308 -4.91 17.86 46.39
CA LYS A 308 -6.24 18.38 46.70
C LYS A 308 -6.67 17.98 48.12
N ASN A 309 -6.34 16.77 48.57
CA ASN A 309 -6.57 16.33 49.94
C ASN A 309 -5.71 17.11 50.95
N ILE A 310 -4.44 17.37 50.64
CA ILE A 310 -3.55 18.20 51.47
C ILE A 310 -4.09 19.64 51.57
N GLU A 311 -4.53 20.23 50.45
CA GLU A 311 -5.12 21.56 50.44
C GLU A 311 -6.43 21.60 51.24
N ASN A 312 -7.32 20.62 51.05
CA ASN A 312 -8.56 20.49 51.83
C ASN A 312 -8.28 20.32 53.34
N LEU A 313 -7.27 19.52 53.71
CA LEU A 313 -6.87 19.32 55.11
C LEU A 313 -6.23 20.58 55.73
N LYS A 314 -5.43 21.33 54.96
CA LYS A 314 -4.88 22.63 55.36
C LYS A 314 -5.96 23.70 55.50
N GLN A 315 -6.99 23.64 54.67
CA GLN A 315 -8.13 24.56 54.69
C GLN A 315 -9.28 24.06 55.57
N PHE A 316 -9.16 22.89 56.23
CA PHE A 316 -10.24 22.26 57.01
C PHE A 316 -10.82 23.20 58.07
N GLU A 317 -9.96 23.87 58.84
CA GLU A 317 -10.39 24.85 59.83
C GLU A 317 -11.18 26.00 59.19
N ASN A 318 -10.67 26.57 58.08
CA ASN A 318 -11.37 27.62 57.34
C ASN A 318 -12.71 27.13 56.80
N HIS A 319 -12.77 25.91 56.27
CA HIS A 319 -13.98 25.32 55.69
C HIS A 319 -15.06 25.04 56.76
N LEU A 320 -14.69 24.65 57.98
CA LEU A 320 -15.62 24.54 59.11
C LEU A 320 -16.28 25.89 59.42
N PHE A 321 -15.49 26.96 59.48
CA PHE A 321 -16.00 28.31 59.75
C PHE A 321 -16.78 28.89 58.56
N GLU A 322 -16.37 28.65 57.32
CA GLU A 322 -17.14 29.05 56.12
C GLU A 322 -18.48 28.32 56.02
N THR A 323 -18.50 27.01 56.30
CA THR A 323 -19.74 26.22 56.35
C THR A 323 -20.68 26.77 57.40
N PHE A 324 -20.14 27.14 58.57
CA PHE A 324 -20.92 27.84 59.59
C PHE A 324 -21.43 29.19 59.08
N GLN A 325 -20.60 30.04 58.46
CA GLN A 325 -21.01 31.33 57.91
C GLN A 325 -22.15 31.21 56.88
N LEU A 326 -22.04 30.25 55.95
CA LEU A 326 -23.08 29.99 54.95
C LEU A 326 -24.41 29.53 55.57
N LYS A 327 -24.35 28.71 56.61
CA LYS A 327 -25.54 28.19 57.30
C LYS A 327 -26.02 29.07 58.46
N GLN A 328 -25.24 30.05 58.89
CA GLN A 328 -25.53 30.92 60.04
C GLN A 328 -26.85 31.67 59.85
N ASP A 329 -27.11 32.15 58.62
CA ASP A 329 -28.34 32.82 58.28
C ASP A 329 -29.55 31.89 58.45
N ARG A 330 -29.45 30.62 58.07
CA ARG A 330 -30.53 29.65 58.26
C ARG A 330 -30.73 29.27 59.73
N LEU A 331 -29.65 29.16 60.50
CA LEU A 331 -29.68 28.75 61.91
C LEU A 331 -30.20 29.85 62.84
N PHE A 332 -29.95 31.12 62.52
CA PHE A 332 -30.19 32.22 63.47
C PHE A 332 -31.06 33.38 62.95
N LYS A 333 -31.17 33.61 61.62
CA LYS A 333 -31.78 34.86 61.09
C LYS A 333 -33.31 34.86 61.17
N ASN A 334 -33.95 33.70 61.06
CA ASN A 334 -35.42 33.55 61.06
C ASN A 334 -35.96 32.91 62.35
N VAL A 335 -35.18 32.92 63.43
CA VAL A 335 -35.60 32.33 64.71
C VAL A 335 -36.60 33.24 65.40
N VAL A 336 -37.82 32.73 65.59
CA VAL A 336 -38.88 33.42 66.34
C VAL A 336 -38.98 32.82 67.73
N LEU A 337 -38.34 33.46 68.71
CA LEU A 337 -38.40 33.04 70.12
C LEU A 337 -39.65 33.53 70.85
N PHE A 338 -40.26 34.64 70.43
CA PHE A 338 -41.46 35.17 71.05
C PHE A 338 -42.64 35.14 70.07
N PRO A 339 -43.24 33.97 69.83
CA PRO A 339 -44.53 33.89 69.14
C PRO A 339 -45.63 34.53 70.00
N HIS A 340 -46.81 34.77 69.42
CA HIS A 340 -47.90 35.53 70.06
C HIS A 340 -48.18 35.11 71.53
N LYS A 341 -48.22 33.81 71.82
CA LYS A 341 -48.44 33.27 73.18
C LYS A 341 -47.36 33.74 74.16
N LEU A 342 -46.10 33.61 73.79
CA LEU A 342 -44.98 33.97 74.67
C LEU A 342 -44.79 35.49 74.79
N THR A 343 -45.10 36.24 73.73
CA THR A 343 -45.12 37.71 73.76
C THR A 343 -46.19 38.22 74.73
N GLU A 344 -47.36 37.60 74.76
CA GLU A 344 -48.41 37.93 75.73
C GLU A 344 -48.03 37.52 77.16
N LEU A 345 -47.40 36.34 77.38
CA LEU A 345 -46.86 35.98 78.70
C LEU A 345 -45.78 36.98 79.18
N THR A 346 -44.91 37.41 78.27
CA THR A 346 -43.88 38.43 78.55
C THR A 346 -44.52 39.77 78.91
N ARG A 347 -45.58 40.16 78.21
CA ARG A 347 -46.34 41.37 78.47
C ARG A 347 -47.03 41.31 79.82
N ASP A 348 -47.69 40.20 80.13
CA ASP A 348 -48.39 39.99 81.40
C ASP A 348 -47.44 40.00 82.60
N TRP A 349 -46.23 39.49 82.42
CA TRP A 349 -45.16 39.60 83.40
C TRP A 349 -44.61 41.04 83.50
N LEU A 350 -44.31 41.71 82.39
CA LEU A 350 -43.75 43.08 82.41
C LEU A 350 -44.73 44.12 82.98
N VAL A 351 -46.01 44.03 82.61
CA VAL A 351 -47.09 44.94 83.03
C VAL A 351 -47.51 44.70 84.49
N SER A 352 -47.08 43.59 85.12
CA SER A 352 -47.27 43.37 86.55
C SER A 352 -46.49 44.43 87.38
N ALA A 353 -47.11 45.60 87.55
CA ALA A 353 -46.64 46.68 88.38
C ALA A 353 -47.00 46.40 89.85
N PRO A 354 -46.17 46.80 90.82
CA PRO A 354 -46.59 46.73 92.21
C PRO A 354 -47.79 47.65 92.40
N LEU A 355 -48.97 47.07 92.69
CA LEU A 355 -50.20 47.80 93.01
C LEU A 355 -49.90 48.88 94.07
N LYS A 356 -49.84 50.16 93.66
CA LYS A 356 -50.04 51.30 94.57
C LYS A 356 -51.52 51.35 94.94
N SER A 357 -51.96 50.43 95.80
CA SER A 357 -53.28 50.44 96.43
C SER A 357 -53.12 50.80 97.90
N LYS A 358 -53.79 51.87 98.32
CA LYS A 358 -53.84 52.32 99.71
C LYS A 358 -54.50 51.24 100.57
N GLY A 359 -53.75 50.73 101.57
CA GLY A 359 -54.28 50.04 102.74
C GLY A 359 -54.84 48.63 102.52
N PHE A 360 -53.97 47.61 102.56
CA PHE A 360 -54.17 46.31 103.24
C PHE A 360 -52.89 45.44 103.03
N LEU A 361 -52.26 44.96 104.11
CA LEU A 361 -50.97 44.24 104.10
C LEU A 361 -50.99 42.86 103.39
N PHE A 362 -52.15 42.37 102.94
CA PHE A 362 -52.31 41.08 102.23
C PHE A 362 -52.18 41.16 100.70
N GLY A 363 -52.18 42.36 100.09
CA GLY A 363 -52.10 42.52 98.62
C GLY A 363 -50.69 42.43 98.03
N ARG A 364 -49.64 42.81 98.79
CA ARG A 364 -48.24 42.80 98.31
C ARG A 364 -47.68 41.39 98.13
N LYS A 365 -47.83 40.51 99.13
CA LYS A 365 -47.37 39.11 99.03
C LYS A 365 -48.08 38.35 97.91
N LYS A 366 -49.37 38.61 97.68
CA LYS A 366 -50.12 37.97 96.59
C LYS A 366 -49.68 38.47 95.22
N ALA A 367 -49.41 39.77 95.07
CA ALA A 367 -48.90 40.35 93.82
C ALA A 367 -47.44 39.97 93.50
N GLU A 368 -46.57 39.86 94.51
CA GLU A 368 -45.20 39.33 94.35
C GLU A 368 -45.22 37.84 94.00
N LYS A 369 -46.07 37.04 94.66
CA LYS A 369 -46.24 35.63 94.34
C LYS A 369 -46.79 35.41 92.93
N GLU A 370 -47.79 36.19 92.52
CA GLU A 370 -48.35 36.12 91.17
C GLU A 370 -47.34 36.60 90.10
N LYS A 371 -46.50 37.59 90.42
CA LYS A 371 -45.38 37.99 89.55
C LYS A 371 -44.34 36.88 89.42
N GLN A 372 -44.04 36.18 90.50
CA GLN A 372 -43.10 35.05 90.51
C GLN A 372 -43.66 33.86 89.72
N GLU A 373 -44.91 33.47 89.96
CA GLU A 373 -45.57 32.37 89.23
C GLU A 373 -45.66 32.66 87.71
N ARG A 374 -45.88 33.92 87.31
CA ARG A 374 -45.84 34.32 85.90
C ARG A 374 -44.43 34.35 85.32
N MET A 375 -43.43 34.63 86.15
CA MET A 375 -42.02 34.60 85.75
C MET A 375 -41.57 33.16 85.50
N GLU A 376 -41.86 32.26 86.45
CA GLU A 376 -41.58 30.82 86.32
C GLU A 376 -42.21 30.25 85.04
N LEU A 377 -43.50 30.52 84.82
CA LEU A 377 -44.19 30.07 83.59
C LEU A 377 -43.59 30.66 82.31
N LEU A 378 -43.18 31.94 82.35
CA LEU A 378 -42.54 32.59 81.20
C LEU A 378 -41.16 31.99 80.91
N VAL A 379 -40.37 31.71 81.95
CA VAL A 379 -39.04 31.10 81.83
C VAL A 379 -39.16 29.68 81.28
N ASP A 380 -40.08 28.87 81.80
CA ASP A 380 -40.29 27.50 81.33
C ASP A 380 -40.71 27.48 79.85
N GLU A 381 -41.76 28.23 79.49
CA GLU A 381 -42.25 28.27 78.10
C GLU A 381 -41.21 28.90 77.15
N LEU A 382 -40.43 29.87 77.62
CA LEU A 382 -39.33 30.43 76.82
C LEU A 382 -38.21 29.41 76.61
N ASN A 383 -37.82 28.67 77.64
CA ASN A 383 -36.81 27.62 77.50
C ASN A 383 -37.27 26.49 76.57
N ASP A 384 -38.55 26.09 76.62
CA ASP A 384 -39.13 25.13 75.67
C ASP A 384 -39.12 25.66 74.23
N GLN A 385 -39.43 26.95 74.06
CA GLN A 385 -39.36 27.61 72.76
C GLN A 385 -37.91 27.74 72.26
N ILE A 386 -36.93 27.98 73.14
CA ILE A 386 -35.49 27.97 72.79
C ILE A 386 -35.05 26.55 72.39
N LYS A 387 -35.49 25.52 73.14
CA LYS A 387 -35.16 24.12 72.85
C LYS A 387 -35.62 23.74 71.44
N SER A 388 -36.88 24.04 71.11
CA SER A 388 -37.47 23.73 69.80
C SER A 388 -36.96 24.60 68.65
N ALA A 389 -36.79 25.91 68.85
CA ALA A 389 -36.47 26.84 67.77
C ALA A 389 -34.96 27.05 67.51
N LEU A 390 -34.09 26.73 68.49
CA LEU A 390 -32.64 26.92 68.39
C LEU A 390 -31.87 25.65 68.73
N SER A 391 -32.09 25.09 69.93
CA SER A 391 -31.21 24.05 70.49
C SER A 391 -31.12 22.81 69.59
N PHE A 392 -32.25 22.25 69.16
CA PHE A 392 -32.23 21.07 68.28
C PHE A 392 -31.51 21.34 66.95
N HIS A 393 -31.77 22.48 66.32
CA HIS A 393 -31.17 22.83 65.03
C HIS A 393 -29.66 23.08 65.13
N VAL A 394 -29.22 23.75 66.20
CA VAL A 394 -27.79 23.98 66.46
C VAL A 394 -27.08 22.66 66.79
N ARG A 395 -27.68 21.80 67.61
CA ARG A 395 -27.11 20.49 67.94
C ARG A 395 -27.03 19.59 66.72
N GLN A 396 -28.10 19.54 65.91
CA GLN A 396 -28.12 18.80 64.65
C GLN A 396 -27.01 19.29 63.71
N PHE A 397 -26.84 20.61 63.58
CA PHE A 397 -25.75 21.16 62.78
C PHE A 397 -24.38 20.68 63.28
N LEU A 398 -24.13 20.75 64.59
CA LEU A 398 -22.86 20.33 65.20
C LEU A 398 -22.61 18.81 65.09
N SER A 399 -23.66 17.97 65.04
CA SER A 399 -23.52 16.51 65.03
C SER A 399 -23.61 15.85 63.64
N GLU A 400 -24.34 16.44 62.70
CA GLU A 400 -24.65 15.83 61.39
C GLU A 400 -24.11 16.61 60.19
N ASP A 401 -24.09 17.95 60.28
CA ASP A 401 -23.73 18.81 59.14
C ASP A 401 -22.24 19.14 59.06
N LEU A 402 -21.46 18.79 60.08
CA LEU A 402 -20.02 19.02 60.15
C LEU A 402 -19.24 17.71 59.90
N PRO A 403 -18.07 17.80 59.23
CA PRO A 403 -17.21 16.64 59.02
C PRO A 403 -16.55 16.19 60.33
N LEU A 404 -17.01 15.07 60.90
CA LEU A 404 -16.53 14.50 62.17
C LEU A 404 -15.46 13.41 61.99
N GLU A 405 -14.97 13.21 60.77
CA GLU A 405 -14.12 12.08 60.37
C GLU A 405 -12.70 12.15 60.95
N HIS A 406 -12.22 13.35 61.27
CA HIS A 406 -10.87 13.61 61.78
C HIS A 406 -10.81 13.69 63.32
N LEU A 407 -11.89 13.35 64.01
CA LEU A 407 -11.94 13.36 65.47
C LEU A 407 -11.23 12.16 66.08
N SER A 408 -10.41 12.44 67.10
CA SER A 408 -9.74 11.41 67.91
C SER A 408 -10.75 10.58 68.72
N SER A 409 -11.83 11.19 69.21
CA SER A 409 -12.91 10.51 69.93
C SER A 409 -14.28 11.13 69.64
N LYS A 410 -14.93 10.65 68.57
CA LYS A 410 -16.29 11.06 68.19
C LYS A 410 -17.31 10.94 69.34
N GLU A 411 -17.18 9.90 70.16
CA GLU A 411 -18.09 9.67 71.29
C GLU A 411 -17.94 10.74 72.40
N SER A 412 -16.73 11.27 72.61
CA SER A 412 -16.48 12.35 73.58
C SER A 412 -17.06 13.68 73.13
N TYR A 413 -16.90 14.01 71.84
CA TYR A 413 -17.45 15.22 71.23
C TYR A 413 -18.99 15.25 71.29
N LEU A 414 -19.65 14.14 70.90
CA LEU A 414 -21.11 14.04 70.93
C LEU A 414 -21.67 14.13 72.36
N LYS A 415 -21.02 13.49 73.35
CA LYS A 415 -21.41 13.62 74.76
C LYS A 415 -21.30 15.06 75.27
N LYS A 416 -20.36 15.85 74.76
CA LYS A 416 -20.20 17.26 75.16
C LYS A 416 -21.33 18.14 74.61
N ILE A 417 -21.77 17.89 73.38
CA ILE A 417 -22.93 18.56 72.77
C ILE A 417 -24.21 18.25 73.55
N GLU A 418 -24.39 17.00 73.98
CA GLU A 418 -25.57 16.58 74.74
C GLU A 418 -25.63 17.21 76.14
N ASN A 419 -24.48 17.31 76.83
CA ASN A 419 -24.41 17.77 78.22
C ASN A 419 -24.43 19.30 78.40
N ASP A 420 -24.07 20.09 77.38
CA ASP A 420 -24.10 21.55 77.46
C ASP A 420 -25.50 22.08 77.13
N GLU A 421 -26.26 22.49 78.15
CA GLU A 421 -27.56 23.17 78.01
C GLU A 421 -27.43 24.67 78.34
N ILE A 422 -27.93 25.52 77.43
CA ILE A 422 -28.04 26.96 77.65
C ILE A 422 -29.48 27.26 78.03
N GLU A 423 -29.75 27.33 79.33
CA GLU A 423 -31.05 27.70 79.86
C GLU A 423 -31.09 29.17 80.26
N VAL A 424 -32.19 29.83 79.90
CA VAL A 424 -32.51 31.18 80.34
C VAL A 424 -33.08 31.12 81.74
N THR A 425 -32.49 31.89 82.66
CA THR A 425 -32.94 31.98 84.04
C THR A 425 -33.83 33.21 84.26
N GLU A 426 -34.52 33.26 85.40
CA GLU A 426 -35.26 34.45 85.83
C GLU A 426 -34.36 35.69 85.87
N GLU A 427 -33.15 35.55 86.46
CA GLU A 427 -32.15 36.62 86.54
C GLU A 427 -31.74 37.14 85.15
N PHE A 428 -31.64 36.25 84.17
CA PHE A 428 -31.35 36.63 82.79
C PHE A 428 -32.46 37.52 82.23
N LEU A 429 -33.73 37.16 82.37
CA LEU A 429 -34.84 37.99 81.91
C LEU A 429 -34.92 39.31 82.68
N GLU A 430 -34.71 39.29 83.99
CA GLU A 430 -34.73 40.50 84.81
C GLU A 430 -33.65 41.51 84.39
N SER A 431 -32.49 41.02 83.90
CA SER A 431 -31.37 41.88 83.46
C SER A 431 -31.69 42.81 82.30
N PHE A 432 -32.65 42.44 81.44
CA PHE A 432 -33.09 43.26 80.30
C PHE A 432 -34.18 44.28 80.66
N ARG A 433 -34.71 44.22 81.88
CA ARG A 433 -35.84 45.04 82.30
C ARG A 433 -35.39 46.46 82.67
N LYS A 434 -35.89 47.47 81.94
CA LYS A 434 -35.70 48.88 82.27
C LYS A 434 -36.77 49.38 83.24
N LYS A 435 -36.42 50.30 84.14
CA LYS A 435 -37.36 50.92 85.09
C LYS A 435 -38.18 52.01 84.36
N GLY A 436 -39.47 51.77 84.12
CA GLY A 436 -40.37 52.73 83.45
C GLY A 436 -41.75 52.14 83.12
N PRO A 437 -42.69 52.94 82.57
CA PRO A 437 -44.00 52.44 82.13
C PRO A 437 -43.86 51.48 80.92
N VAL A 438 -44.55 50.34 80.98
CA VAL A 438 -44.51 49.28 79.95
C VAL A 438 -45.53 49.59 78.85
N SER A 439 -45.07 50.14 77.73
CA SER A 439 -45.87 50.28 76.50
C SER A 439 -45.83 48.99 75.68
N ARG A 440 -46.73 48.85 74.69
CA ARG A 440 -46.66 47.75 73.71
C ARG A 440 -45.32 47.75 72.98
N ASP A 441 -44.85 48.92 72.56
CA ASP A 441 -43.54 49.06 71.89
C ASP A 441 -42.38 48.64 72.78
N TYR A 442 -42.46 48.88 74.09
CA TYR A 442 -41.46 48.42 75.04
C TYR A 442 -41.42 46.89 75.16
N VAL A 443 -42.56 46.21 75.13
CA VAL A 443 -42.60 44.73 75.15
C VAL A 443 -41.93 44.18 73.90
N TYR A 444 -42.25 44.71 72.72
CA TYR A 444 -41.61 44.30 71.47
C TYR A 444 -40.09 44.54 71.50
N GLN A 445 -39.65 45.71 71.95
CA GLN A 445 -38.22 46.02 72.10
C GLN A 445 -37.52 45.11 73.12
N TYR A 446 -38.21 44.74 74.21
CA TYR A 446 -37.68 43.83 75.22
C TYR A 446 -37.55 42.42 74.66
N THR A 447 -38.61 41.88 74.04
CA THR A 447 -38.56 40.55 73.40
C THR A 447 -37.52 40.49 72.30
N GLU A 448 -37.34 41.57 71.53
CA GLU A 448 -36.30 41.67 70.51
C GLU A 448 -34.89 41.66 71.12
N GLN A 449 -34.66 42.40 72.23
CA GLN A 449 -33.38 42.42 72.93
C GLN A 449 -33.04 41.06 73.54
N VAL A 450 -34.01 40.42 74.18
CA VAL A 450 -33.86 39.08 74.76
C VAL A 450 -33.60 38.05 73.65
N THR A 451 -34.34 38.12 72.55
CA THR A 451 -34.11 37.25 71.38
C THR A 451 -32.70 37.42 70.83
N LYS A 452 -32.26 38.67 70.61
CA LYS A 452 -30.90 38.96 70.14
C LYS A 452 -29.84 38.41 71.08
N ARG A 453 -30.03 38.51 72.41
CA ARG A 453 -29.05 37.96 73.35
C ARG A 453 -29.02 36.43 73.34
N ILE A 454 -30.18 35.77 73.32
CA ILE A 454 -30.23 34.30 73.30
C ILE A 454 -29.59 33.78 72.01
N ILE A 455 -29.92 34.37 70.87
CA ILE A 455 -29.26 34.06 69.59
C ILE A 455 -27.75 34.26 69.71
N GLN A 456 -27.31 35.36 70.33
CA GLN A 456 -25.88 35.62 70.53
C GLN A 456 -25.20 34.56 71.41
N LEU A 457 -25.83 34.11 72.49
CA LEU A 457 -25.28 33.05 73.35
C LEU A 457 -25.13 31.72 72.61
N TRP A 458 -26.12 31.35 71.81
CA TRP A 458 -26.05 30.13 70.99
C TRP A 458 -25.05 30.25 69.84
N LYS A 459 -24.85 31.45 69.28
CA LYS A 459 -23.75 31.72 68.33
C LYS A 459 -22.39 31.56 68.99
N GLU A 460 -22.19 32.20 70.15
CA GLU A 460 -20.94 32.07 70.93
C GLU A 460 -20.65 30.62 71.30
N TYR A 461 -21.68 29.83 71.64
CA TYR A 461 -21.55 28.41 71.91
C TYR A 461 -21.18 27.60 70.67
N THR A 462 -21.85 27.85 69.54
CA THR A 462 -21.56 27.16 68.27
C THR A 462 -20.13 27.44 67.82
N GLU A 463 -19.70 28.71 67.89
CA GLU A 463 -18.32 29.10 67.59
C GLU A 463 -17.30 28.42 68.51
N LYS A 464 -17.57 28.34 69.82
CA LYS A 464 -16.72 27.60 70.76
C LYS A 464 -16.63 26.11 70.42
N MET A 465 -17.74 25.49 70.01
CA MET A 465 -17.75 24.08 69.62
C MET A 465 -17.04 23.84 68.28
N LEU A 466 -17.06 24.80 67.35
CA LEU A 466 -16.27 24.76 66.12
C LEU A 466 -14.77 24.88 66.40
N VAL A 467 -14.36 25.80 67.28
CA VAL A 467 -12.96 25.91 67.74
C VAL A 467 -12.51 24.62 68.41
N TYR A 468 -13.35 24.04 69.29
CA TYR A 468 -13.07 22.78 69.95
C TYR A 468 -12.90 21.61 68.95
N LEU A 469 -13.77 21.53 67.94
CA LEU A 469 -13.67 20.54 66.86
C LEU A 469 -12.39 20.71 66.04
N ALA A 470 -12.04 21.96 65.68
CA ALA A 470 -10.82 22.27 64.96
C ALA A 470 -9.56 21.89 65.76
N ASP A 471 -9.53 22.21 67.06
CA ASP A 471 -8.43 21.86 67.95
C ASP A 471 -8.28 20.33 68.14
N GLU A 472 -9.38 19.61 68.37
CA GLU A 472 -9.35 18.14 68.57
C GLU A 472 -8.95 17.39 67.28
N SER A 473 -9.30 17.94 66.12
CA SER A 473 -8.95 17.37 64.81
C SER A 473 -7.52 17.70 64.40
N ARG A 474 -6.88 18.71 65.00
CA ARG A 474 -5.56 19.22 64.58
C ARG A 474 -4.46 18.16 64.67
N ASP A 475 -4.46 17.32 65.71
CA ASP A 475 -3.44 16.27 65.87
C ASP A 475 -3.60 15.13 64.86
N SER A 476 -4.85 14.73 64.58
CA SER A 476 -5.16 13.71 63.56
C SER A 476 -4.85 14.20 62.14
N ILE A 477 -5.20 15.45 61.83
CA ILE A 477 -4.88 16.10 60.56
C ILE A 477 -3.36 16.24 60.41
N ASN A 478 -2.64 16.66 61.45
CA ASN A 478 -1.17 16.76 61.40
C ASN A 478 -0.47 15.40 61.21
N GLN A 479 -1.01 14.32 61.80
CA GLN A 479 -0.51 12.97 61.55
C GLN A 479 -0.81 12.50 60.12
N THR A 480 -1.99 12.80 59.60
CA THR A 480 -2.39 12.47 58.22
C THR A 480 -1.54 13.24 57.20
N LEU A 481 -1.30 14.54 57.44
CA LEU A 481 -0.39 15.37 56.63
C LEU A 481 1.06 14.86 56.66
N LYS A 482 1.55 14.33 57.79
CA LYS A 482 2.87 13.70 57.86
C LYS A 482 2.97 12.38 57.10
N ASN A 483 1.88 11.61 57.01
CA ASN A 483 1.85 10.35 56.27
C ASN A 483 1.65 10.54 54.76
N LEU A 484 1.11 11.70 54.35
CA LEU A 484 0.92 12.11 52.96
C LEU A 484 2.13 12.87 52.37
N ASP A 485 3.24 12.98 53.10
CA ASP A 485 4.46 13.68 52.67
C ASP A 485 5.11 12.93 51.49
N VAL A 486 4.83 13.39 50.26
CA VAL A 486 5.38 12.87 49.01
C VAL A 486 6.83 13.35 48.88
N PRO A 487 7.80 12.51 48.46
CA PRO A 487 9.17 12.96 48.22
C PRO A 487 9.21 14.09 47.17
N VAL A 488 9.80 15.22 47.56
CA VAL A 488 9.88 16.53 46.88
C VAL A 488 10.48 16.48 45.45
N ASP A 489 11.12 15.39 45.04
CA ASP A 489 11.95 15.35 43.83
C ASP A 489 11.15 15.36 42.51
N HIS A 490 9.83 15.13 42.54
CA HIS A 490 8.97 15.08 41.35
C HIS A 490 7.86 16.15 41.29
N GLU A 491 7.60 16.88 42.38
CA GLU A 491 6.46 17.81 42.52
C GLU A 491 6.59 19.02 41.56
N ASP A 492 7.75 19.66 41.52
CA ASP A 492 8.02 20.80 40.62
C ASP A 492 7.93 20.43 39.13
N ARG A 493 8.27 19.19 38.78
CA ARG A 493 8.25 18.70 37.38
C ARG A 493 6.83 18.32 36.94
N ILE A 494 6.04 17.70 37.81
CA ILE A 494 4.63 17.40 37.54
C ILE A 494 3.84 18.71 37.36
N ASP A 495 4.09 19.71 38.20
CA ASP A 495 3.41 21.02 38.13
C ASP A 495 3.78 21.85 36.88
N ASP A 496 5.02 21.75 36.40
CA ASP A 496 5.44 22.40 35.16
C ASP A 496 4.80 21.74 33.93
N ILE A 497 4.86 20.41 33.83
CA ILE A 497 4.22 19.63 32.76
C ILE A 497 2.71 19.89 32.74
N THR A 498 2.06 19.85 33.91
CA THR A 498 0.62 20.10 34.05
C THR A 498 0.24 21.50 33.58
N ARG A 499 1.01 22.54 33.94
CA ARG A 499 0.73 23.92 33.53
C ARG A 499 0.87 24.12 32.02
N GLN A 500 1.91 23.55 31.42
CA GLN A 500 2.14 23.67 29.97
C GLN A 500 1.01 23.00 29.17
N ILE A 501 0.54 21.83 29.64
CA ILE A 501 -0.50 21.05 28.98
C ILE A 501 -1.89 21.63 29.20
N LEU A 502 -2.22 22.10 30.42
CA LEU A 502 -3.48 22.80 30.67
C LEU A 502 -3.60 24.06 29.81
N LYS A 503 -2.51 24.82 29.65
CA LYS A 503 -2.50 25.98 28.76
C LYS A 503 -2.74 25.59 27.31
N ARG A 504 -2.00 24.62 26.78
CA ARG A 504 -2.10 24.17 25.38
C ARG A 504 -3.46 23.51 25.08
N SER A 505 -3.98 22.74 26.02
CA SER A 505 -5.32 22.13 25.94
C SER A 505 -6.41 23.20 25.99
N SER A 506 -6.30 24.19 26.89
CA SER A 506 -7.25 25.31 26.95
C SER A 506 -7.23 26.13 25.66
N ASP A 507 -6.05 26.37 25.09
CA ASP A 507 -5.92 27.08 23.81
C ASP A 507 -6.60 26.30 22.68
N LEU A 508 -6.38 24.98 22.58
CA LEU A 508 -7.02 24.13 21.56
C LEU A 508 -8.54 24.01 21.75
N HIS A 509 -9.03 23.87 22.98
CA HIS A 509 -10.47 23.89 23.26
C HIS A 509 -11.11 25.20 22.82
N SER A 510 -10.46 26.34 23.09
CA SER A 510 -10.93 27.65 22.64
C SER A 510 -10.96 27.76 21.10
N GLN A 511 -9.97 27.19 20.41
CA GLN A 511 -9.93 27.12 18.95
C GLN A 511 -11.03 26.22 18.37
N ILE A 512 -11.25 25.05 18.97
CA ILE A 512 -12.34 24.13 18.61
C ILE A 512 -13.68 24.83 18.81
N GLU A 513 -13.91 25.47 19.95
CA GLU A 513 -15.14 26.22 20.24
C GLU A 513 -15.36 27.34 19.22
N THR A 514 -14.30 28.04 18.82
CA THR A 514 -14.35 29.08 17.78
C THR A 514 -14.77 28.50 16.41
N VAL A 515 -14.25 27.33 16.03
CA VAL A 515 -14.64 26.63 14.79
C VAL A 515 -16.05 26.05 14.90
N GLU A 516 -16.44 25.51 16.05
CA GLU A 516 -17.78 25.01 16.31
C GLU A 516 -18.83 26.12 16.26
N ASP A 517 -18.53 27.28 16.81
CA ASP A 517 -19.41 28.45 16.73
C ASP A 517 -19.56 28.93 15.29
N THR A 518 -18.47 28.88 14.52
CA THR A 518 -18.50 29.13 13.08
C THR A 518 -19.39 28.11 12.35
N LEU A 519 -19.26 26.82 12.67
CA LEU A 519 -20.09 25.73 12.13
C LEU A 519 -21.57 25.84 12.58
N LYS A 520 -21.86 26.32 13.79
CA LYS A 520 -23.24 26.57 14.26
C LYS A 520 -23.90 27.71 13.47
N VAL A 521 -23.12 28.73 13.12
CA VAL A 521 -23.57 29.82 12.25
C VAL A 521 -23.78 29.31 10.82
N LEU A 522 -22.87 28.49 10.31
CA LEU A 522 -22.95 27.80 9.02
C LEU A 522 -23.90 26.59 9.09
N LYS A 523 -25.21 26.85 9.10
CA LYS A 523 -26.25 25.79 9.12
C LYS A 523 -25.95 24.66 8.11
N ILE A 524 -25.90 23.42 8.61
CA ILE A 524 -25.75 22.22 7.76
C ILE A 524 -26.94 22.12 6.80
N PRO A 525 -26.71 22.08 5.48
CA PRO A 525 -27.78 21.85 4.52
C PRO A 525 -28.30 20.41 4.66
N THR A 526 -29.31 20.21 5.49
CA THR A 526 -29.85 18.88 5.80
C THR A 526 -30.54 18.25 4.58
N ASP A 527 -30.97 19.09 3.64
CA ASP A 527 -31.70 18.69 2.45
C ASP A 527 -30.83 18.56 1.19
N TYR A 528 -29.52 18.82 1.22
CA TYR A 528 -28.71 18.84 -0.01
C TYR A 528 -28.63 17.48 -0.73
N TYR A 529 -28.36 16.40 0.01
CA TYR A 529 -28.32 15.05 -0.59
C TYR A 529 -29.70 14.58 -1.06
N ARG A 530 -30.77 15.12 -0.48
CA ARG A 530 -32.14 14.89 -0.96
C ARG A 530 -32.42 15.70 -2.22
N LEU A 531 -32.04 16.97 -2.23
CA LEU A 531 -32.19 17.90 -3.35
C LEU A 531 -31.40 17.42 -4.57
N ILE A 532 -30.15 16.99 -4.41
CA ILE A 532 -29.34 16.45 -5.51
C ILE A 532 -29.92 15.14 -6.04
N ASP A 533 -30.51 14.30 -5.18
CA ASP A 533 -31.19 13.06 -5.57
C ASP A 533 -32.52 13.34 -6.30
N GLU A 534 -33.25 14.38 -5.90
CA GLU A 534 -34.48 14.83 -6.56
C GLU A 534 -34.16 15.48 -7.92
N ILE A 535 -33.15 16.37 -7.99
CA ILE A 535 -32.74 17.06 -9.22
C ILE A 535 -32.22 16.09 -10.28
N ARG A 536 -31.32 15.16 -9.91
CA ARG A 536 -30.74 14.23 -10.90
C ARG A 536 -31.78 13.33 -11.58
N LYS A 537 -32.95 13.13 -10.95
CA LYS A 537 -34.06 12.32 -11.47
C LYS A 537 -35.08 13.14 -12.28
N ARG A 538 -34.91 14.46 -12.41
CA ARG A 538 -35.80 15.31 -13.23
C ARG A 538 -35.49 15.13 -14.72
N THR A 539 -36.54 15.15 -15.53
CA THR A 539 -36.44 15.19 -17.00
C THR A 539 -36.19 16.60 -17.51
N ILE A 540 -35.34 16.74 -18.52
CA ILE A 540 -35.05 18.00 -19.20
C ILE A 540 -35.70 17.98 -20.59
N GLU A 541 -36.46 19.01 -20.93
CA GLU A 541 -36.92 19.26 -22.30
C GLU A 541 -35.89 20.13 -23.03
N VAL A 542 -34.90 19.50 -23.67
CA VAL A 542 -33.93 20.23 -24.50
C VAL A 542 -34.51 20.37 -25.91
N GLN A 543 -34.68 21.60 -26.40
CA GLN A 543 -34.93 21.83 -27.83
C GLN A 543 -33.71 21.37 -28.61
N ALA A 544 -33.88 20.40 -29.52
CA ALA A 544 -32.80 19.89 -30.35
C ALA A 544 -32.32 20.96 -31.35
N THR A 545 -31.40 21.83 -30.94
CA THR A 545 -30.61 22.64 -31.88
C THR A 545 -29.59 21.72 -32.55
N SER A 546 -29.93 21.27 -33.75
CA SER A 546 -29.03 20.54 -34.66
C SER A 546 -28.18 21.54 -35.44
N GLU A 547 -27.28 22.27 -34.78
CA GLU A 547 -26.16 22.89 -35.49
C GLU A 547 -24.97 21.94 -35.40
N ARG A 548 -24.85 21.03 -36.38
CA ARG A 548 -23.61 20.27 -36.57
C ARG A 548 -22.51 21.27 -36.92
N ILE A 549 -21.48 21.32 -36.08
CA ILE A 549 -20.32 22.16 -36.34
C ILE A 549 -19.46 21.48 -37.40
N MET A 550 -19.17 22.20 -38.48
CA MET A 550 -18.14 21.78 -39.42
C MET A 550 -16.79 21.98 -38.73
N ILE A 551 -16.23 20.92 -38.15
CA ILE A 551 -14.80 20.82 -37.92
C ILE A 551 -14.18 20.81 -39.32
N THR A 552 -13.56 21.91 -39.74
CA THR A 552 -12.77 21.92 -40.96
C THR A 552 -11.59 20.97 -40.74
N PRO A 553 -11.50 19.82 -41.44
CA PRO A 553 -10.26 19.07 -41.46
C PRO A 553 -9.30 19.95 -42.27
N SER A 554 -8.47 20.74 -41.60
CA SER A 554 -7.33 21.34 -42.28
C SER A 554 -6.35 20.19 -42.53
N ASP A 555 -6.26 19.80 -43.80
CA ASP A 555 -5.25 18.90 -44.37
C ASP A 555 -3.83 19.45 -44.13
N GLU A 556 -3.36 19.42 -42.88
CA GLU A 556 -1.94 19.50 -42.51
C GLU A 556 -1.72 18.62 -41.27
N CYS A 557 -2.19 17.37 -41.33
CA CYS A 557 -1.41 16.32 -40.69
C CYS A 557 -0.16 16.19 -41.55
N ALA A 558 0.98 16.62 -41.01
CA ALA A 558 2.26 16.21 -41.55
C ALA A 558 2.17 14.71 -41.82
N ASP A 559 2.30 14.33 -43.10
CA ASP A 559 2.44 12.94 -43.50
C ASP A 559 3.38 12.30 -42.49
N PRO A 560 2.98 11.24 -41.76
CA PRO A 560 3.98 10.41 -41.12
C PRO A 560 4.85 10.00 -42.29
N VAL A 561 6.09 10.50 -42.31
CA VAL A 561 7.12 9.96 -43.18
C VAL A 561 6.98 8.47 -42.98
N LYS A 562 6.53 7.76 -44.02
CA LYS A 562 6.71 6.33 -44.12
C LYS A 562 8.21 6.14 -44.07
N GLN A 563 8.76 6.12 -42.85
CA GLN A 563 10.05 5.56 -42.62
C GLN A 563 9.83 4.12 -43.04
N ASN A 564 10.34 3.83 -44.22
CA ASN A 564 10.49 2.49 -44.73
C ASN A 564 10.76 1.62 -43.52
N GLN A 565 9.88 0.64 -43.31
CA GLN A 565 10.29 -0.57 -42.65
C GLN A 565 11.62 -0.91 -43.31
N ASN A 566 12.72 -0.67 -42.59
CA ASN A 566 13.96 -1.34 -42.89
C ASN A 566 13.64 -2.78 -42.53
N GLU A 567 12.99 -3.46 -43.47
CA GLU A 567 13.22 -4.87 -43.70
C GLU A 567 14.74 -5.00 -43.70
N HIS A 568 15.28 -5.52 -42.60
CA HIS A 568 16.51 -6.28 -42.68
C HIS A 568 16.22 -7.47 -43.59
N ASN A 569 16.21 -7.22 -44.89
CA ASN A 569 16.37 -8.21 -45.95
C ASN A 569 17.83 -8.68 -45.90
N GLU A 570 18.22 -9.30 -44.79
CA GLU A 570 19.27 -10.29 -44.87
C GLU A 570 18.61 -11.53 -45.49
N THR A 571 18.96 -11.80 -46.74
CA THR A 571 18.68 -13.08 -47.38
C THR A 571 19.42 -14.16 -46.61
N PHE A 572 18.77 -14.71 -45.58
CA PHE A 572 19.18 -15.96 -44.96
C PHE A 572 18.96 -17.08 -45.98
N LYS A 573 20.02 -17.83 -46.30
CA LYS A 573 19.85 -19.09 -47.04
C LYS A 573 19.11 -20.07 -46.14
N ASP A 574 17.92 -20.48 -46.55
CA ASP A 574 17.24 -21.62 -45.93
C ASP A 574 18.16 -22.85 -45.95
N ILE A 575 18.18 -23.60 -44.85
CA ILE A 575 18.85 -24.90 -44.79
C ILE A 575 17.95 -25.90 -45.51
N ASP A 576 18.51 -26.69 -46.40
CA ASP A 576 17.78 -27.79 -47.01
C ASP A 576 17.60 -28.90 -45.97
N ASP A 577 16.34 -29.24 -45.64
CA ASP A 577 16.01 -30.34 -44.72
C ASP A 577 16.69 -31.66 -45.15
N SER A 578 17.04 -31.81 -46.44
CA SER A 578 17.77 -32.97 -46.96
C SER A 578 19.20 -33.10 -46.41
N GLU A 579 19.85 -31.99 -46.05
CA GLU A 579 21.18 -31.96 -45.43
C GLU A 579 21.10 -32.40 -43.96
N ILE A 580 20.09 -31.93 -43.22
CA ILE A 580 19.81 -32.34 -41.84
C ILE A 580 19.53 -33.85 -41.77
N GLU A 581 18.68 -34.35 -42.67
CA GLU A 581 18.33 -35.78 -42.71
C GLU A 581 19.54 -36.66 -43.04
N THR A 582 20.48 -36.15 -43.84
CA THR A 582 21.73 -36.85 -44.17
C THR A 582 22.62 -36.94 -42.93
N LEU A 583 22.75 -35.86 -42.17
CA LEU A 583 23.53 -35.85 -40.92
C LEU A 583 22.95 -36.77 -39.86
N ILE A 584 21.63 -36.80 -39.70
CA ILE A 584 20.95 -37.70 -38.74
C ILE A 584 21.17 -39.17 -39.14
N LYS A 585 21.12 -39.51 -40.43
CA LYS A 585 21.42 -40.88 -40.91
C LYS A 585 22.88 -41.26 -40.64
N GLN A 586 23.80 -40.30 -40.79
CA GLN A 586 25.20 -40.52 -40.42
C GLN A 586 25.34 -40.76 -38.91
N ALA A 587 24.63 -40.01 -38.07
CA ALA A 587 24.59 -40.24 -36.63
C ALA A 587 24.03 -41.62 -36.26
N ASP A 588 22.93 -42.05 -36.88
CA ASP A 588 22.36 -43.38 -36.65
C ASP A 588 23.37 -44.49 -37.04
N ARG A 589 24.12 -44.33 -38.14
CA ARG A 589 25.20 -45.26 -38.53
C ARG A 589 26.36 -45.26 -37.54
N VAL A 590 26.77 -44.09 -37.07
CA VAL A 590 27.85 -43.94 -36.08
C VAL A 590 27.45 -44.55 -34.73
N SER A 591 26.16 -44.52 -34.35
CA SER A 591 25.67 -45.08 -33.09
C SER A 591 25.90 -46.58 -32.93
N ALA A 592 26.01 -47.33 -34.04
CA ALA A 592 26.30 -48.76 -34.03
C ALA A 592 27.70 -49.11 -33.51
N PHE A 593 28.59 -48.12 -33.39
CA PHE A 593 29.97 -48.26 -32.94
C PHE A 593 30.21 -47.68 -31.56
N SER A 594 29.16 -47.34 -30.78
CA SER A 594 29.27 -46.66 -29.47
C SER A 594 30.28 -47.30 -28.51
N ASP A 595 30.43 -48.63 -28.58
CA ASP A 595 31.26 -49.43 -27.67
C ASP A 595 32.75 -49.51 -28.08
N ASP A 596 33.14 -49.01 -29.26
CA ASP A 596 34.53 -49.08 -29.70
C ASP A 596 35.42 -48.03 -28.99
N PRO A 597 36.60 -48.44 -28.49
CA PRO A 597 37.45 -47.58 -27.65
C PRO A 597 38.18 -46.47 -28.43
N LEU A 598 38.35 -46.62 -29.74
CA LEU A 598 38.91 -45.57 -30.60
C LEU A 598 37.80 -44.58 -31.01
N LEU A 599 38.13 -43.28 -31.05
CA LEU A 599 37.20 -42.17 -31.38
C LEU A 599 35.97 -42.02 -30.46
N HIS A 600 35.93 -42.67 -29.29
CA HIS A 600 34.77 -42.68 -28.40
C HIS A 600 34.27 -41.26 -28.04
N ASP A 601 35.18 -40.33 -27.71
CA ASP A 601 34.81 -38.96 -27.31
C ASP A 601 34.29 -38.12 -28.50
N GLU A 602 34.85 -38.30 -29.70
CA GLU A 602 34.34 -37.67 -30.93
C GLU A 602 32.96 -38.20 -31.30
N ARG A 603 32.76 -39.52 -31.14
CA ARG A 603 31.51 -40.22 -31.41
C ARG A 603 30.37 -39.72 -30.53
N ASP A 604 30.56 -39.75 -29.21
CA ASP A 604 29.56 -39.31 -28.23
C ASP A 604 29.09 -37.88 -28.46
N ARG A 605 30.00 -36.97 -28.83
CA ARG A 605 29.68 -35.55 -29.08
C ARG A 605 28.86 -35.36 -30.34
N PHE A 606 29.24 -36.02 -31.42
CA PHE A 606 28.47 -35.99 -32.66
C PHE A 606 27.08 -36.56 -32.42
N LEU A 607 26.97 -37.71 -31.73
CA LEU A 607 25.69 -38.34 -31.40
C LEU A 607 24.81 -37.44 -30.52
N PHE A 608 25.37 -36.79 -29.49
CA PHE A 608 24.63 -35.87 -28.64
C PHE A 608 24.06 -34.67 -29.40
N GLN A 609 24.87 -34.03 -30.25
CA GLN A 609 24.41 -32.87 -31.04
C GLN A 609 23.42 -33.29 -32.13
N ALA A 610 23.64 -34.44 -32.75
CA ALA A 610 22.71 -35.00 -33.73
C ALA A 610 21.37 -35.36 -33.09
N ASP A 611 21.36 -35.88 -31.86
CA ASP A 611 20.14 -36.17 -31.11
C ASP A 611 19.34 -34.90 -30.80
N LYS A 612 20.03 -33.83 -30.39
CA LYS A 612 19.41 -32.50 -30.19
C LYS A 612 18.84 -31.93 -31.49
N LEU A 613 19.58 -32.05 -32.60
CA LEU A 613 19.15 -31.62 -33.93
C LEU A 613 17.97 -32.46 -34.46
N LYS A 614 17.92 -33.75 -34.12
CA LYS A 614 16.87 -34.71 -34.50
C LYS A 614 15.53 -34.40 -33.81
N HIS A 615 15.57 -34.00 -32.53
CA HIS A 615 14.36 -33.79 -31.74
C HIS A 615 13.78 -32.36 -31.84
N GLN A 616 14.57 -31.37 -32.27
CA GLN A 616 14.14 -29.97 -32.53
C GLN A 616 13.27 -29.34 -31.43
N GLU A 617 13.62 -29.55 -30.16
CA GLU A 617 12.80 -29.03 -29.05
C GLU A 617 13.23 -27.61 -28.66
N TYR A 618 12.29 -26.66 -28.72
CA TYR A 618 12.50 -25.24 -28.40
C TYR A 618 11.53 -24.76 -27.32
N VAL A 619 12.01 -24.01 -26.34
CA VAL A 619 11.20 -23.50 -25.22
C VAL A 619 10.92 -22.01 -25.40
N ILE A 620 9.65 -21.65 -25.50
CA ILE A 620 9.17 -20.27 -25.53
C ILE A 620 8.44 -19.97 -24.23
N SER A 621 8.83 -18.89 -23.55
CA SER A 621 8.19 -18.48 -22.29
C SER A 621 7.44 -17.15 -22.44
N LEU A 622 6.22 -17.10 -21.88
CA LEU A 622 5.35 -15.93 -21.88
C LEU A 622 5.42 -15.21 -20.53
N PHE A 623 5.71 -13.91 -20.55
CA PHE A 623 5.79 -13.03 -19.39
C PHE A 623 4.90 -11.81 -19.55
N GLY A 624 4.61 -11.10 -18.45
CA GLY A 624 3.79 -9.90 -18.44
C GLY A 624 2.88 -9.79 -17.22
N ALA A 625 2.38 -8.58 -16.94
CA ALA A 625 1.43 -8.31 -15.88
C ALA A 625 0.21 -9.24 -15.88
N PHE A 626 -0.49 -9.28 -14.75
CA PHE A 626 -1.83 -9.85 -14.71
C PHE A 626 -2.74 -9.11 -15.72
N SER A 627 -3.62 -9.85 -16.41
CA SER A 627 -4.45 -9.33 -17.52
C SER A 627 -3.72 -8.77 -18.74
N ALA A 628 -2.40 -8.98 -18.89
CA ALA A 628 -1.68 -8.63 -20.13
C ALA A 628 -2.08 -9.49 -21.36
N GLY A 629 -2.89 -10.52 -21.15
CA GLY A 629 -3.37 -11.42 -22.21
C GLY A 629 -2.40 -12.54 -22.59
N LYS A 630 -1.53 -13.00 -21.66
CA LYS A 630 -0.60 -14.12 -21.86
C LYS A 630 -1.30 -15.41 -22.31
N SER A 631 -2.30 -15.85 -21.55
CA SER A 631 -3.04 -17.07 -21.85
C SER A 631 -3.88 -16.92 -23.13
N SER A 632 -4.44 -15.72 -23.40
CA SER A 632 -5.12 -15.43 -24.67
C SER A 632 -4.18 -15.49 -25.87
N PHE A 633 -2.95 -14.98 -25.73
CA PHE A 633 -1.92 -15.03 -26.76
C PHE A 633 -1.41 -16.46 -26.98
N ALA A 634 -1.25 -17.25 -25.91
CA ALA A 634 -0.95 -18.68 -25.99
C ALA A 634 -2.04 -19.43 -26.77
N ASN A 635 -3.31 -19.22 -26.43
CA ASN A 635 -4.44 -19.81 -27.14
C ASN A 635 -4.42 -19.43 -28.63
N ALA A 636 -4.18 -18.15 -28.93
CA ALA A 636 -4.05 -17.67 -30.31
C ALA A 636 -2.87 -18.32 -31.06
N LEU A 637 -1.72 -18.53 -30.42
CA LEU A 637 -0.57 -19.21 -31.01
C LEU A 637 -0.85 -20.68 -31.29
N ILE A 638 -1.45 -21.39 -30.33
CA ILE A 638 -1.82 -22.81 -30.46
C ILE A 638 -2.96 -22.98 -31.48
N GLY A 639 -3.82 -21.98 -31.61
CA GLY A 639 -4.99 -21.98 -32.49
C GLY A 639 -6.24 -22.60 -31.85
N VAL A 640 -6.24 -22.83 -30.54
CA VAL A 640 -7.39 -23.35 -29.78
C VAL A 640 -7.56 -22.61 -28.47
N ASP A 641 -8.79 -22.56 -27.97
CA ASP A 641 -9.11 -21.99 -26.66
C ASP A 641 -8.90 -23.05 -25.57
N LEU A 642 -7.66 -23.14 -25.07
CA LEU A 642 -7.21 -24.20 -24.15
C LEU A 642 -6.96 -23.66 -22.74
N LEU A 643 -6.12 -22.62 -22.62
CA LEU A 643 -5.80 -22.01 -21.34
C LEU A 643 -6.95 -21.11 -20.87
N PRO A 644 -7.31 -21.13 -19.57
CA PRO A 644 -8.34 -20.24 -19.06
C PRO A 644 -7.91 -18.78 -19.15
N VAL A 645 -8.82 -17.91 -19.59
CA VAL A 645 -8.66 -16.46 -19.59
C VAL A 645 -9.56 -15.93 -18.47
N SER A 646 -9.00 -15.23 -17.47
CA SER A 646 -9.76 -14.65 -16.37
C SER A 646 -9.27 -13.23 -16.07
N PRO A 647 -10.19 -12.27 -15.79
CA PRO A 647 -9.86 -10.92 -15.33
C PRO A 647 -9.65 -10.84 -13.80
N GLN A 648 -9.86 -11.93 -13.06
CA GLN A 648 -9.52 -12.05 -11.62
C GLN A 648 -8.14 -12.69 -11.44
N PRO A 649 -7.35 -12.38 -10.39
CA PRO A 649 -5.96 -12.82 -10.17
C PRO A 649 -5.69 -14.35 -10.18
N ALA A 650 -5.95 -15.02 -11.30
CA ALA A 650 -6.20 -16.46 -11.37
C ALA A 650 -5.13 -17.22 -12.16
N THR A 651 -3.85 -16.89 -11.99
CA THR A 651 -2.75 -17.68 -12.57
C THR A 651 -1.59 -17.74 -11.57
N ALA A 652 -1.80 -18.43 -10.45
CA ALA A 652 -0.75 -18.69 -9.49
C ALA A 652 0.18 -19.84 -9.93
N SER A 653 -0.23 -20.65 -10.92
CA SER A 653 0.48 -21.87 -11.33
C SER A 653 1.07 -21.74 -12.73
N ARG A 654 2.35 -22.14 -12.89
CA ARG A 654 3.03 -22.21 -14.20
C ARG A 654 2.40 -23.32 -15.04
N THR A 655 2.06 -23.02 -16.29
CA THR A 655 1.46 -24.00 -17.22
C THR A 655 2.35 -24.20 -18.44
N THR A 656 2.80 -25.43 -18.67
CA THR A 656 3.65 -25.82 -19.80
C THR A 656 2.83 -26.62 -20.80
N ILE A 657 2.87 -26.26 -22.07
CA ILE A 657 2.19 -26.95 -23.17
C ILE A 657 3.26 -27.57 -24.07
N THR A 658 3.23 -28.89 -24.21
CA THR A 658 4.24 -29.65 -24.95
C THR A 658 3.62 -30.76 -25.80
N LYS A 659 4.44 -31.37 -26.66
CA LYS A 659 4.00 -32.44 -27.58
C LYS A 659 3.56 -33.69 -26.82
N PRO A 660 2.52 -34.41 -27.28
CA PRO A 660 2.16 -35.71 -26.70
C PRO A 660 3.30 -36.73 -26.75
N THR A 661 3.33 -37.63 -25.78
CA THR A 661 4.33 -38.72 -25.67
C THR A 661 3.64 -40.08 -25.73
N GLU A 662 4.41 -41.16 -25.83
CA GLU A 662 3.84 -42.53 -25.76
C GLU A 662 3.09 -42.79 -24.45
N LYS A 663 3.51 -42.14 -23.36
CA LYS A 663 2.91 -42.28 -22.02
C LYS A 663 1.72 -41.33 -21.80
N HIS A 664 1.77 -40.13 -22.37
CA HIS A 664 0.78 -39.08 -22.18
C HIS A 664 0.26 -38.58 -23.52
N GLY A 665 -0.94 -39.05 -23.90
CA GLY A 665 -1.58 -38.72 -25.17
C GLY A 665 -2.15 -37.30 -25.23
N HIS A 666 -2.65 -36.92 -26.40
CA HIS A 666 -3.30 -35.63 -26.63
C HIS A 666 -4.41 -35.35 -25.60
N GLY A 667 -4.42 -34.13 -25.04
CA GLY A 667 -5.42 -33.68 -24.08
C GLY A 667 -5.17 -34.17 -22.64
N THR A 668 -4.01 -34.77 -22.36
CA THR A 668 -3.63 -35.18 -21.00
C THR A 668 -3.01 -33.99 -20.26
N ILE A 669 -3.45 -33.73 -19.03
CA ILE A 669 -2.79 -32.79 -18.14
C ILE A 669 -2.19 -33.51 -16.94
N LEU A 670 -1.03 -33.02 -16.50
CA LEU A 670 -0.31 -33.52 -15.35
C LEU A 670 -0.09 -32.36 -14.38
N VAL A 671 -0.67 -32.49 -13.19
CA VAL A 671 -0.72 -31.46 -12.16
C VAL A 671 0.22 -31.86 -11.04
N GLN A 672 1.24 -31.05 -10.79
CA GLN A 672 2.14 -31.21 -9.66
C GLN A 672 1.71 -30.29 -8.52
N PHE A 673 1.46 -30.87 -7.34
CA PHE A 673 1.11 -30.10 -6.14
C PHE A 673 2.34 -29.71 -5.34
N LYS A 674 2.24 -28.56 -4.66
CA LYS A 674 3.27 -28.05 -3.75
C LYS A 674 3.45 -29.01 -2.57
N THR A 675 4.69 -29.12 -2.09
CA THR A 675 5.03 -29.82 -0.85
C THR A 675 4.69 -28.97 0.37
N MET A 676 4.61 -29.60 1.56
CA MET A 676 4.30 -28.87 2.79
C MET A 676 5.35 -27.82 3.14
N SER A 677 6.63 -28.12 2.90
CA SER A 677 7.75 -27.18 3.10
C SER A 677 7.59 -25.91 2.28
N GLU A 678 7.10 -26.05 1.04
CA GLU A 678 6.89 -24.92 0.14
C GLU A 678 5.75 -24.02 0.58
N ILE A 679 4.67 -24.62 1.09
CA ILE A 679 3.53 -23.88 1.64
C ILE A 679 3.95 -23.15 2.93
N GLU A 680 4.74 -23.78 3.80
CA GLU A 680 5.24 -23.13 5.02
C GLU A 680 6.16 -21.94 4.73
N MET A 681 7.00 -22.02 3.70
CA MET A 681 7.77 -20.88 3.22
C MET A 681 6.89 -19.72 2.76
N GLU A 682 5.83 -20.00 1.99
CA GLU A 682 4.87 -18.96 1.55
C GLU A 682 4.15 -18.31 2.75
N LEU A 683 3.78 -19.11 3.77
CA LEU A 683 3.19 -18.57 4.99
C LEU A 683 4.15 -17.71 5.80
N SER A 684 5.44 -18.02 5.79
CA SER A 684 6.46 -17.20 6.42
C SER A 684 6.61 -15.84 5.73
N GLU A 685 6.54 -15.79 4.40
CA GLU A 685 6.55 -14.53 3.64
C GLU A 685 5.30 -13.68 3.96
N LEU A 686 4.11 -14.30 3.93
CA LEU A 686 2.86 -13.63 4.29
C LEU A 686 2.84 -13.17 5.76
N SER A 687 3.54 -13.89 6.65
CA SER A 687 3.67 -13.52 8.06
C SER A 687 4.39 -12.19 8.22
N GLN A 688 5.42 -11.95 7.41
CA GLN A 688 6.17 -10.69 7.41
C GLN A 688 5.33 -9.54 6.87
N ILE A 689 4.57 -9.76 5.79
CA ILE A 689 3.71 -8.75 5.17
C ILE A 689 2.60 -8.30 6.12
N LEU A 690 1.95 -9.24 6.79
CA LEU A 690 0.81 -8.97 7.66
C LEU A 690 1.21 -8.68 9.12
N GLY A 691 2.49 -8.85 9.47
CA GLY A 691 2.99 -8.65 10.83
C GLY A 691 2.42 -9.65 11.85
N ILE A 692 2.03 -10.84 11.40
CA ILE A 692 1.42 -11.88 12.23
C ILE A 692 2.12 -13.21 12.03
N ARG A 693 2.20 -14.02 13.08
CA ARG A 693 2.74 -15.37 12.96
C ARG A 693 1.73 -16.30 12.31
N LEU A 694 1.92 -16.60 11.02
CA LEU A 694 1.12 -17.57 10.29
C LEU A 694 1.81 -18.93 10.31
N THR A 695 1.03 -19.97 10.58
CA THR A 695 1.41 -21.37 10.37
C THR A 695 0.20 -22.10 9.81
N THR A 696 0.43 -23.26 9.21
CA THR A 696 -0.64 -24.15 8.72
C THR A 696 -1.65 -24.48 9.84
N ASP A 697 -1.17 -24.68 11.07
CA ASP A 697 -2.00 -24.90 12.25
C ASP A 697 -2.88 -23.69 12.61
N VAL A 698 -2.33 -22.47 12.53
CA VAL A 698 -3.09 -21.24 12.80
C VAL A 698 -4.19 -21.05 11.76
N LEU A 699 -3.84 -21.20 10.50
CA LEU A 699 -4.75 -21.09 9.35
C LEU A 699 -5.92 -22.08 9.42
N SER A 700 -5.65 -23.32 9.82
CA SER A 700 -6.68 -24.36 9.94
C SER A 700 -7.74 -24.07 11.02
N LYS A 701 -7.45 -23.17 11.96
CA LYS A 701 -8.32 -22.80 13.09
C LYS A 701 -9.12 -21.52 12.84
N TRP A 702 -8.82 -20.79 11.77
CA TRP A 702 -9.49 -19.53 11.45
C TRP A 702 -10.88 -19.76 10.84
N GLY A 703 -11.87 -19.04 11.37
CA GLY A 703 -13.22 -19.00 10.81
C GLY A 703 -13.36 -17.96 9.69
N PRO A 704 -14.49 -17.96 8.95
CA PRO A 704 -14.79 -16.94 7.95
C PRO A 704 -14.84 -15.55 8.61
N GLY A 705 -14.02 -14.60 8.16
CA GLY A 705 -13.99 -13.20 8.63
C GLY A 705 -12.89 -12.83 9.64
N GLU A 706 -12.07 -13.77 10.14
CA GLU A 706 -10.87 -13.40 10.93
C GLU A 706 -9.84 -12.63 10.08
N LEU A 707 -9.84 -12.87 8.76
CA LEU A 707 -9.00 -12.18 7.78
C LEU A 707 -9.43 -10.71 7.53
N ASP A 708 -10.69 -10.35 7.80
CA ASP A 708 -11.20 -8.99 7.57
C ASP A 708 -10.47 -7.95 8.44
N ARG A 709 -9.94 -8.36 9.59
CA ARG A 709 -9.15 -7.49 10.49
C ARG A 709 -7.83 -7.03 9.87
N TYR A 710 -7.30 -7.79 8.91
CA TYR A 710 -6.04 -7.54 8.24
C TYR A 710 -6.23 -6.95 6.83
N GLY A 711 -7.48 -6.87 6.36
CA GLY A 711 -7.81 -6.35 5.01
C GLY A 711 -7.48 -4.86 4.80
N THR A 712 -7.35 -4.08 5.88
CA THR A 712 -6.83 -2.71 5.86
C THR A 712 -5.31 -2.62 5.66
N ILE A 713 -4.58 -3.72 5.88
CA ILE A 713 -3.11 -3.76 5.78
C ILE A 713 -2.68 -4.15 4.36
N SER A 714 -3.28 -5.20 3.81
CA SER A 714 -3.11 -5.62 2.41
C SER A 714 -4.24 -6.58 2.02
N LYS A 715 -5.23 -6.07 1.29
CA LYS A 715 -6.39 -6.87 0.86
C LYS A 715 -5.97 -8.06 -0.01
N SER A 716 -5.02 -7.85 -0.90
CA SER A 716 -4.49 -8.88 -1.80
C SER A 716 -3.74 -10.00 -1.07
N ALA A 717 -3.02 -9.69 0.01
CA ALA A 717 -2.40 -10.72 0.85
C ALA A 717 -3.47 -11.52 1.61
N THR A 718 -4.52 -10.86 2.11
CA THR A 718 -5.64 -11.55 2.79
C THR A 718 -6.46 -12.42 1.84
N ASP A 719 -6.67 -11.98 0.59
CA ASP A 719 -7.39 -12.76 -0.43
C ASP A 719 -6.61 -14.04 -0.80
N TYR A 720 -5.29 -13.92 -1.02
CA TYR A 720 -4.44 -15.10 -1.27
C TYR A 720 -4.39 -16.05 -0.06
N LEU A 721 -4.34 -15.51 1.16
CA LEU A 721 -4.41 -16.32 2.39
C LEU A 721 -5.73 -17.08 2.52
N ASP A 722 -6.85 -16.47 2.14
CA ASP A 722 -8.14 -17.17 2.15
C ASP A 722 -8.19 -18.26 1.07
N ALA A 723 -7.67 -17.98 -0.12
CA ALA A 723 -7.52 -18.97 -1.18
C ALA A 723 -6.66 -20.16 -0.72
N LEU A 724 -5.50 -19.90 -0.10
CA LEU A 724 -4.61 -20.93 0.44
C LEU A 724 -5.26 -21.71 1.60
N ARG A 725 -6.02 -21.02 2.46
CA ARG A 725 -6.81 -21.65 3.55
C ARG A 725 -7.82 -22.64 2.98
N GLN A 726 -8.58 -22.19 1.98
CA GLN A 726 -9.59 -23.01 1.33
C GLN A 726 -8.94 -24.16 0.55
N GLY A 727 -7.82 -23.91 -0.13
CA GLY A 727 -7.03 -24.93 -0.82
C GLY A 727 -6.48 -26.01 0.10
N LEU A 728 -5.93 -25.62 1.26
CA LEU A 728 -5.48 -26.53 2.30
C LEU A 728 -6.61 -27.37 2.90
N TYR A 729 -7.85 -26.88 2.85
CA TYR A 729 -9.03 -27.63 3.27
C TYR A 729 -9.50 -28.60 2.16
N GLU A 730 -9.60 -28.13 0.92
CA GLU A 730 -10.11 -28.90 -0.23
C GLU A 730 -9.12 -29.97 -0.74
N MET A 731 -7.82 -29.66 -0.79
CA MET A 731 -6.80 -30.45 -1.50
C MET A 731 -5.70 -31.03 -0.59
N LYS A 732 -5.94 -31.11 0.72
CA LYS A 732 -4.94 -31.57 1.72
C LYS A 732 -4.33 -32.94 1.39
N SER A 733 -5.12 -33.85 0.82
CA SER A 733 -4.69 -35.21 0.48
C SER A 733 -3.74 -35.30 -0.70
N HIS A 734 -3.56 -34.20 -1.45
CA HIS A 734 -2.72 -34.16 -2.66
C HIS A 734 -1.44 -33.35 -2.48
N VAL A 735 -1.14 -32.85 -1.27
CA VAL A 735 0.08 -32.07 -1.00
C VAL A 735 1.32 -32.91 -1.30
N GLY A 736 2.15 -32.45 -2.23
CA GLY A 736 3.35 -33.13 -2.74
C GLY A 736 3.09 -34.24 -3.76
N ASP A 737 1.83 -34.59 -4.04
CA ASP A 737 1.47 -35.62 -5.00
C ASP A 737 1.44 -35.09 -6.45
N GLN A 738 1.39 -36.01 -7.40
CA GLN A 738 1.21 -35.75 -8.82
C GLN A 738 -0.10 -36.38 -9.30
N LEU A 739 -0.92 -35.62 -10.02
CA LEU A 739 -2.22 -36.07 -10.52
C LEU A 739 -2.29 -35.97 -12.04
N THR A 740 -2.87 -36.98 -12.69
CA THR A 740 -3.17 -36.95 -14.13
C THR A 740 -4.66 -36.69 -14.32
N ALA A 741 -5.00 -35.70 -15.15
CA ALA A 741 -6.38 -35.30 -15.45
C ALA A 741 -6.55 -35.00 -16.96
N SER A 742 -7.75 -34.59 -17.36
CA SER A 742 -8.06 -34.21 -18.75
C SER A 742 -7.88 -32.71 -18.98
N ALA A 743 -7.71 -32.28 -20.23
CA ALA A 743 -7.66 -30.87 -20.60
C ALA A 743 -8.94 -30.09 -20.21
N GLU A 744 -10.09 -30.76 -20.08
CA GLU A 744 -11.35 -30.13 -19.63
C GLU A 744 -11.25 -29.69 -18.15
N ASP A 745 -10.41 -30.36 -17.36
CA ASP A 745 -10.21 -30.04 -15.94
C ASP A 745 -9.20 -28.88 -15.75
N LEU A 746 -8.58 -28.38 -16.81
CA LEU A 746 -7.53 -27.36 -16.73
C LEU A 746 -8.00 -26.09 -16.03
N TYR A 747 -9.25 -25.67 -16.27
CA TYR A 747 -9.85 -24.52 -15.57
C TYR A 747 -9.84 -24.71 -14.04
N THR A 748 -10.15 -25.91 -13.56
CA THR A 748 -10.18 -26.21 -12.12
C THR A 748 -8.82 -26.04 -11.46
N TYR A 749 -7.75 -26.49 -12.12
CA TYR A 749 -6.40 -26.46 -11.53
C TYR A 749 -5.65 -25.16 -11.81
N ALA A 750 -5.90 -24.51 -12.93
CA ALA A 750 -5.19 -23.30 -13.34
C ALA A 750 -5.91 -22.00 -12.93
N ALA A 751 -7.25 -21.97 -12.90
CA ALA A 751 -8.02 -20.73 -12.68
C ALA A 751 -8.74 -20.64 -11.32
N LYS A 752 -9.21 -21.74 -10.74
CA LYS A 752 -9.86 -21.69 -9.42
C LYS A 752 -8.82 -21.37 -8.34
N GLU A 753 -8.79 -20.14 -7.82
CA GLU A 753 -7.74 -19.64 -6.90
C GLU A 753 -7.44 -20.60 -5.74
N SER A 754 -8.46 -21.11 -5.05
CA SER A 754 -8.30 -22.08 -3.96
C SER A 754 -7.53 -23.36 -4.34
N VAL A 755 -7.62 -23.82 -5.60
CA VAL A 755 -6.92 -25.02 -6.07
C VAL A 755 -5.58 -24.63 -6.67
N SER A 756 -5.53 -23.60 -7.51
CA SER A 756 -4.30 -23.11 -8.15
C SER A 756 -3.25 -22.68 -7.12
N SER A 757 -3.65 -22.13 -5.96
CA SER A 757 -2.71 -21.78 -4.88
C SER A 757 -1.95 -23.00 -4.32
N MET A 758 -2.50 -24.22 -4.49
CA MET A 758 -1.89 -25.49 -4.05
C MET A 758 -1.05 -26.16 -5.14
N VAL A 759 -1.14 -25.71 -6.39
CA VAL A 759 -0.47 -26.29 -7.55
C VAL A 759 0.88 -25.58 -7.78
N ASP A 760 1.94 -26.36 -7.96
CA ASP A 760 3.26 -25.86 -8.31
C ASP A 760 3.36 -25.58 -9.82
N HIS A 761 3.10 -26.61 -10.64
CA HIS A 761 3.05 -26.47 -12.09
C HIS A 761 2.12 -27.49 -12.75
N ILE A 762 1.71 -27.17 -13.98
CA ILE A 762 0.85 -28.01 -14.81
C ILE A 762 1.57 -28.28 -16.14
N ILE A 763 1.61 -29.54 -16.58
CA ILE A 763 2.09 -29.93 -17.90
C ILE A 763 0.90 -30.40 -18.72
N VAL A 764 0.69 -29.79 -19.88
CA VAL A 764 -0.39 -30.06 -20.81
C VAL A 764 0.19 -30.69 -22.07
N TYR A 765 -0.13 -31.95 -22.31
CA TYR A 765 0.25 -32.68 -23.52
C TYR A 765 -0.78 -32.42 -24.60
N TYR A 766 -0.48 -31.54 -25.55
CA TYR A 766 -1.45 -31.10 -26.56
C TYR A 766 -0.87 -31.13 -27.97
N ASP A 767 -1.68 -31.60 -28.92
CA ASP A 767 -1.31 -31.70 -30.33
C ASP A 767 -1.74 -30.44 -31.07
N SER A 768 -0.78 -29.66 -31.55
CA SER A 768 -1.00 -28.42 -32.32
C SER A 768 0.08 -28.25 -33.38
N ASP A 769 -0.13 -27.35 -34.34
CA ASP A 769 0.89 -27.05 -35.35
C ASP A 769 2.19 -26.50 -34.73
N LEU A 770 2.09 -25.92 -33.53
CA LEU A 770 3.21 -25.41 -32.77
C LEU A 770 3.99 -26.55 -32.09
N THR A 771 3.30 -27.46 -31.37
CA THR A 771 3.95 -28.59 -30.69
C THR A 771 4.51 -29.63 -31.66
N LYS A 772 3.91 -29.78 -32.86
CA LYS A 772 4.46 -30.58 -33.97
C LYS A 772 5.79 -30.06 -34.50
N GLN A 773 6.05 -28.76 -34.35
CA GLN A 773 7.31 -28.13 -34.76
C GLN A 773 8.37 -28.20 -33.65
N GLY A 774 8.12 -28.98 -32.58
CA GLY A 774 9.02 -29.14 -31.44
C GLY A 774 8.98 -27.98 -30.45
N ILE A 775 8.02 -27.07 -30.58
CA ILE A 775 7.91 -25.91 -29.68
C ILE A 775 7.14 -26.32 -28.42
N THR A 776 7.75 -26.05 -27.26
CA THR A 776 7.13 -26.09 -25.94
C THR A 776 6.84 -24.67 -25.48
N LEU A 777 5.59 -24.39 -25.13
CA LEU A 777 5.14 -23.07 -24.68
C LEU A 777 4.95 -23.08 -23.16
N VAL A 778 5.53 -22.11 -22.46
CA VAL A 778 5.41 -21.97 -21.00
C VAL A 778 4.69 -20.67 -20.68
N ASP A 779 3.46 -20.78 -20.16
CA ASP A 779 2.73 -19.64 -19.59
C ASP A 779 3.16 -19.48 -18.12
N THR A 780 3.78 -18.33 -17.81
CA THR A 780 4.29 -18.05 -16.47
C THR A 780 3.28 -17.25 -15.65
N PRO A 781 3.25 -17.42 -14.31
CA PRO A 781 2.43 -16.59 -13.43
C PRO A 781 2.71 -15.10 -13.65
N GLY A 782 1.69 -14.26 -13.48
CA GLY A 782 1.83 -12.80 -13.66
C GLY A 782 2.93 -12.22 -12.76
N VAL A 783 3.82 -11.42 -13.35
CA VAL A 783 5.01 -10.89 -12.65
C VAL A 783 4.67 -9.92 -11.50
N ASN A 784 3.42 -9.43 -11.46
CA ASN A 784 2.91 -8.46 -10.48
C ASN A 784 2.19 -9.09 -9.28
N SER A 785 2.28 -10.41 -9.09
CA SER A 785 1.85 -11.01 -7.82
C SER A 785 2.76 -10.53 -6.68
N ILE A 786 2.19 -10.23 -5.51
CA ILE A 786 2.89 -9.69 -4.32
C ILE A 786 4.03 -10.59 -3.78
N HIS A 787 4.18 -11.81 -4.30
CA HIS A 787 5.12 -12.81 -3.79
C HIS A 787 6.49 -12.76 -4.46
N SER A 788 7.54 -12.74 -3.62
CA SER A 788 8.96 -12.87 -4.01
C SER A 788 9.28 -14.15 -4.80
N ARG A 789 8.46 -15.20 -4.64
CA ARG A 789 8.66 -16.50 -5.30
C ARG A 789 8.30 -16.51 -6.79
N HIS A 790 7.28 -15.75 -7.22
CA HIS A 790 6.92 -15.67 -8.65
C HIS A 790 8.01 -14.96 -9.46
N THR A 791 8.66 -13.93 -8.90
CA THR A 791 9.83 -13.30 -9.51
C THR A 791 11.03 -14.26 -9.62
N LYS A 792 11.36 -15.01 -8.56
CA LYS A 792 12.45 -16.01 -8.60
C LYS A 792 12.18 -17.12 -9.62
N THR A 793 10.93 -17.59 -9.70
CA THR A 793 10.52 -18.64 -10.66
C THR A 793 10.55 -18.11 -12.10
N ALA A 794 10.10 -16.87 -12.30
CA ALA A 794 10.20 -16.17 -13.58
C ALA A 794 11.66 -16.01 -14.04
N LEU A 795 12.55 -15.60 -13.14
CA LEU A 795 13.99 -15.45 -13.43
C LEU A 795 14.65 -16.80 -13.79
N LYS A 796 14.32 -17.89 -13.08
CA LYS A 796 14.80 -19.23 -13.45
C LYS A 796 14.33 -19.65 -14.85
N GLN A 797 13.09 -19.31 -15.21
CA GLN A 797 12.51 -19.66 -16.50
C GLN A 797 13.21 -18.92 -17.66
N ILE A 798 13.65 -17.68 -17.46
CA ILE A 798 14.40 -16.90 -18.46
C ILE A 798 15.64 -17.66 -18.95
N ASN A 799 16.40 -18.26 -18.03
CA ASN A 799 17.62 -19.02 -18.38
C ASN A 799 17.32 -20.30 -19.19
N HIS A 800 16.15 -20.89 -19.00
CA HIS A 800 15.72 -22.12 -19.69
C HIS A 800 14.94 -21.84 -20.99
N SER A 801 14.81 -20.56 -21.39
CA SER A 801 14.05 -20.17 -22.58
C SER A 801 14.98 -19.93 -23.77
N ASP A 802 14.59 -20.46 -24.93
CA ASP A 802 15.19 -20.14 -26.23
C ASP A 802 14.65 -18.81 -26.76
N ALA A 803 13.39 -18.48 -26.42
CA ALA A 803 12.78 -17.18 -26.69
C ALA A 803 11.81 -16.73 -25.58
N ILE A 804 11.73 -15.42 -25.40
CA ILE A 804 10.99 -14.76 -24.32
C ILE A 804 10.01 -13.77 -24.96
N PHE A 805 8.73 -13.96 -24.68
CA PHE A 805 7.68 -13.04 -25.09
C PHE A 805 7.20 -12.26 -23.88
N PHE A 806 7.44 -10.96 -23.87
CA PHE A 806 6.92 -10.07 -22.85
C PHE A 806 5.67 -9.36 -23.36
N LEU A 807 4.53 -9.67 -22.77
CA LEU A 807 3.23 -9.13 -23.13
C LEU A 807 2.86 -7.95 -22.24
N THR A 808 2.43 -6.87 -22.89
CA THR A 808 1.82 -5.72 -22.23
C THR A 808 0.46 -5.45 -22.86
N TYR A 809 -0.52 -5.05 -22.05
CA TYR A 809 -1.86 -4.74 -22.54
C TYR A 809 -1.89 -3.33 -23.13
N TYR A 810 -2.54 -3.14 -24.27
CA TYR A 810 -2.58 -1.86 -25.00
C TYR A 810 -2.86 -0.63 -24.11
N ASN A 811 -3.90 -0.68 -23.27
CA ASN A 811 -4.30 0.44 -22.40
C ASN A 811 -3.34 0.73 -21.23
N HIS A 812 -2.45 -0.21 -20.91
CA HIS A 812 -1.51 -0.16 -19.78
C HIS A 812 -0.10 -0.47 -20.26
N ALA A 813 0.22 -0.04 -21.48
CA ALA A 813 1.52 -0.26 -22.08
C ALA A 813 2.59 0.39 -21.18
N PHE A 814 3.49 -0.44 -20.64
CA PHE A 814 4.56 -0.04 -19.73
C PHE A 814 4.08 0.53 -18.37
N SER A 815 3.33 -0.26 -17.59
CA SER A 815 2.90 0.16 -16.24
C SER A 815 4.07 0.28 -15.24
N LYS A 816 3.86 1.03 -14.14
CA LYS A 816 4.81 1.14 -13.01
C LYS A 816 5.24 -0.23 -12.47
N ALA A 817 4.33 -1.21 -12.53
CA ALA A 817 4.58 -2.58 -12.09
C ALA A 817 5.42 -3.38 -13.11
N ASP A 818 5.28 -3.12 -14.41
CA ASP A 818 6.09 -3.75 -15.46
C ASP A 818 7.54 -3.23 -15.47
N GLN A 819 7.74 -1.94 -15.14
CA GLN A 819 9.04 -1.27 -15.25
C GLN A 819 10.17 -2.02 -14.52
N TYR A 820 9.96 -2.43 -13.27
CA TYR A 820 10.99 -3.10 -12.47
C TYR A 820 11.45 -4.42 -13.10
N PHE A 821 10.50 -5.20 -13.64
CA PHE A 821 10.83 -6.49 -14.26
C PHE A 821 11.48 -6.32 -15.64
N ILE A 822 11.07 -5.30 -16.40
CA ILE A 822 11.68 -4.95 -17.69
C ILE A 822 13.14 -4.48 -17.51
N GLU A 823 13.41 -3.71 -16.45
CA GLU A 823 14.79 -3.34 -16.07
C GLU A 823 15.65 -4.59 -15.80
N GLN A 824 15.12 -5.58 -15.08
CA GLN A 824 15.81 -6.86 -14.83
C GLN A 824 16.05 -7.67 -16.12
N LEU A 825 15.06 -7.71 -17.02
CA LEU A 825 15.20 -8.38 -18.32
C LEU A 825 16.30 -7.75 -19.19
N GLY A 826 16.43 -6.42 -19.14
CA GLY A 826 17.49 -5.70 -19.87
C GLY A 826 18.89 -6.06 -19.39
N GLU A 827 19.08 -6.19 -18.08
CA GLU A 827 20.36 -6.62 -17.50
C GLU A 827 20.73 -8.07 -17.92
N ILE A 828 19.75 -8.97 -17.98
CA ILE A 828 19.97 -10.37 -18.37
C ILE A 828 20.27 -10.48 -19.87
N ASN A 829 19.50 -9.80 -20.73
CA ASN A 829 19.72 -9.84 -22.17
C ASN A 829 21.05 -9.22 -22.60
N ALA A 830 21.54 -8.19 -21.90
CA ALA A 830 22.85 -7.59 -22.16
C ALA A 830 24.02 -8.60 -22.04
N SER A 831 23.81 -9.72 -21.35
CA SER A 831 24.78 -10.80 -21.22
C SER A 831 24.65 -11.90 -22.28
N SER A 832 23.52 -12.06 -22.96
CA SER A 832 23.34 -13.12 -23.97
C SER A 832 23.79 -12.68 -25.37
N SER A 833 24.46 -13.57 -26.11
CA SER A 833 24.93 -13.31 -27.49
C SER A 833 23.81 -13.26 -28.55
N MET A 834 22.54 -13.43 -28.16
CA MET A 834 21.37 -13.38 -29.04
C MET A 834 20.21 -12.65 -28.35
N ASP A 835 19.49 -11.83 -29.13
CA ASP A 835 18.25 -11.18 -28.68
C ASP A 835 17.13 -12.21 -28.52
N LYS A 836 16.92 -12.68 -27.28
CA LYS A 836 15.85 -13.63 -26.96
C LYS A 836 14.50 -12.96 -26.74
N LEU A 837 14.44 -11.63 -26.65
CA LEU A 837 13.29 -10.89 -26.11
C LEU A 837 12.43 -10.22 -27.19
N TYR A 838 11.15 -10.59 -27.22
CA TYR A 838 10.11 -9.97 -28.03
C TYR A 838 9.10 -9.26 -27.14
N PHE A 839 8.86 -7.99 -27.41
CA PHE A 839 7.84 -7.20 -26.74
C PHE A 839 6.56 -7.18 -27.56
N ILE A 840 5.49 -7.68 -26.97
CA ILE A 840 4.17 -7.79 -27.59
C ILE A 840 3.22 -6.81 -26.92
N ILE A 841 2.76 -5.81 -27.68
CA ILE A 841 1.67 -4.93 -27.29
C ILE A 841 0.37 -5.59 -27.74
N ASN A 842 -0.32 -6.23 -26.80
CA ASN A 842 -1.51 -7.04 -27.05
C ASN A 842 -2.79 -6.19 -26.97
N ALA A 843 -3.88 -6.68 -27.54
CA ALA A 843 -5.17 -5.99 -27.66
C ALA A 843 -5.13 -4.70 -28.51
N SER A 844 -4.38 -4.73 -29.62
CA SER A 844 -4.33 -3.61 -30.58
C SER A 844 -5.68 -3.29 -31.24
N ASP A 845 -6.66 -4.20 -31.19
CA ASP A 845 -8.05 -3.98 -31.63
C ASP A 845 -8.82 -2.95 -30.76
N LEU A 846 -8.19 -2.49 -29.67
CA LEU A 846 -8.69 -1.39 -28.85
C LEU A 846 -8.28 -0.01 -29.39
N ALA A 847 -7.25 0.07 -30.24
CA ALA A 847 -6.85 1.33 -30.86
C ALA A 847 -7.98 1.88 -31.74
N SER A 848 -8.21 3.18 -31.68
CA SER A 848 -9.18 3.87 -32.54
C SER A 848 -8.66 4.01 -33.97
N ASP A 849 -7.35 4.23 -34.14
CA ASP A 849 -6.67 4.32 -35.43
C ASP A 849 -5.18 3.92 -35.37
N ASP A 850 -4.55 3.80 -36.55
CA ASP A 850 -3.13 3.42 -36.69
C ASP A 850 -2.16 4.47 -36.09
N THR A 851 -2.56 5.74 -36.04
CA THR A 851 -1.77 6.83 -35.45
C THR A 851 -1.67 6.71 -33.93
N GLU A 852 -2.76 6.37 -33.25
CA GLU A 852 -2.80 6.09 -31.82
C GLU A 852 -1.93 4.87 -31.49
N LEU A 853 -2.03 3.80 -32.30
CA LEU A 853 -1.23 2.60 -32.14
C LEU A 853 0.28 2.89 -32.26
N GLU A 854 0.68 3.70 -33.23
CA GLU A 854 2.09 4.09 -33.40
C GLU A 854 2.59 4.98 -32.27
N SER A 855 1.74 5.87 -31.72
CA SER A 855 2.07 6.66 -30.53
C SER A 855 2.36 5.77 -29.31
N VAL A 856 1.53 4.75 -29.06
CA VAL A 856 1.76 3.78 -27.98
C VAL A 856 3.05 3.01 -28.21
N ARG A 857 3.27 2.54 -29.45
CA ARG A 857 4.48 1.81 -29.84
C ARG A 857 5.74 2.65 -29.59
N GLN A 858 5.72 3.93 -29.96
CA GLN A 858 6.85 4.83 -29.77
C GLN A 858 7.11 5.13 -28.29
N HIS A 859 6.05 5.28 -27.49
CA HIS A 859 6.18 5.42 -26.03
C HIS A 859 6.86 4.19 -25.41
N VAL A 860 6.35 2.98 -25.69
CA VAL A 860 6.98 1.72 -25.24
C VAL A 860 8.43 1.63 -25.69
N LYS A 861 8.72 1.99 -26.95
CA LYS A 861 10.09 2.00 -27.47
C LYS A 861 11.00 2.96 -26.69
N SER A 862 10.55 4.18 -26.38
CA SER A 862 11.34 5.14 -25.60
C SER A 862 11.61 4.63 -24.18
N GLU A 863 10.63 3.99 -23.55
CA GLU A 863 10.77 3.41 -22.21
C GLU A 863 11.69 2.18 -22.20
N LEU A 864 11.63 1.33 -23.23
CA LEU A 864 12.56 0.21 -23.40
C LEU A 864 13.99 0.67 -23.59
N ILE A 865 14.21 1.73 -24.39
CA ILE A 865 15.54 2.34 -24.54
C ILE A 865 16.03 2.90 -23.20
N ARG A 866 15.16 3.58 -22.44
CA ARG A 866 15.49 4.14 -21.12
C ARG A 866 15.91 3.06 -20.13
N THR A 867 15.27 1.89 -20.19
CA THR A 867 15.55 0.73 -19.32
C THR A 867 16.66 -0.20 -19.83
N GLY A 868 17.34 0.14 -20.93
CA GLY A 868 18.49 -0.61 -21.44
C GLY A 868 18.18 -1.70 -22.48
N ASN A 869 16.92 -1.86 -22.89
CA ASN A 869 16.46 -2.83 -23.88
C ASN A 869 16.43 -2.24 -25.29
N LYS A 870 17.58 -1.81 -25.83
CA LYS A 870 17.65 -1.03 -27.08
C LYS A 870 17.31 -1.81 -28.35
N ASP A 871 17.58 -3.11 -28.37
CA ASP A 871 17.42 -3.99 -29.55
C ASP A 871 16.13 -4.83 -29.51
N ALA A 872 15.22 -4.52 -28.58
CA ALA A 872 13.95 -5.22 -28.42
C ALA A 872 13.08 -5.17 -29.68
N ILE A 873 12.60 -6.33 -30.13
CA ILE A 873 11.64 -6.45 -31.23
C ILE A 873 10.25 -6.14 -30.69
N ILE A 874 9.63 -5.05 -31.15
CA ILE A 874 8.29 -4.63 -30.74
C ILE A 874 7.26 -5.00 -31.81
N SER A 875 6.26 -5.79 -31.42
CA SER A 875 5.10 -6.15 -32.25
C SER A 875 3.79 -5.74 -31.59
N THR A 876 2.90 -5.15 -32.38
CA THR A 876 1.55 -4.74 -31.98
C THR A 876 0.54 -5.72 -32.58
N LEU A 877 -0.30 -6.35 -31.75
CA LEU A 877 -1.25 -7.37 -32.24
C LEU A 877 -2.49 -7.53 -31.35
N SER A 878 -3.51 -8.22 -31.89
CA SER A 878 -4.67 -8.67 -31.12
C SER A 878 -4.74 -10.19 -31.06
N SER A 879 -4.48 -10.75 -29.88
CA SER A 879 -4.63 -12.19 -29.64
C SER A 879 -6.07 -12.66 -29.85
N LYS A 880 -7.03 -11.83 -29.45
CA LYS A 880 -8.47 -12.13 -29.60
C LYS A 880 -8.87 -12.22 -31.07
N SER A 881 -8.46 -11.24 -31.88
CA SER A 881 -8.66 -11.27 -33.33
C SER A 881 -7.98 -12.48 -33.96
N GLY A 882 -6.72 -12.74 -33.62
CA GLY A 882 -5.94 -13.85 -34.17
C GLY A 882 -6.57 -15.22 -33.88
N LEU A 883 -7.00 -15.46 -32.63
CA LEU A 883 -7.70 -16.70 -32.27
C LEU A 883 -9.04 -16.82 -32.99
N TYR A 884 -9.83 -15.75 -33.03
CA TYR A 884 -11.11 -15.73 -33.74
C TYR A 884 -10.92 -16.04 -35.23
N ALA A 885 -9.92 -15.45 -35.87
CA ALA A 885 -9.59 -15.68 -37.27
C ALA A 885 -9.19 -17.14 -37.54
N LYS A 886 -8.41 -17.76 -36.65
CA LYS A 886 -8.04 -19.17 -36.76
C LYS A 886 -9.22 -20.12 -36.57
N ILE A 887 -10.03 -19.91 -35.53
CA ILE A 887 -11.20 -20.76 -35.23
C ILE A 887 -12.23 -20.66 -36.36
N ASN A 888 -12.52 -19.45 -36.83
CA ASN A 888 -13.56 -19.21 -37.84
C ASN A 888 -13.04 -19.24 -39.29
N LYS A 889 -11.73 -19.43 -39.49
CA LYS A 889 -11.05 -19.41 -40.80
C LYS A 889 -11.31 -18.11 -41.59
N THR A 890 -11.24 -16.98 -40.92
CA THR A 890 -11.35 -15.64 -41.52
C THR A 890 -9.98 -14.96 -41.64
N GLU A 891 -9.86 -13.88 -42.41
CA GLU A 891 -8.65 -13.07 -42.42
C GLU A 891 -8.45 -12.37 -41.07
N ASP A 892 -7.20 -12.24 -40.64
CA ASP A 892 -6.82 -11.44 -39.47
C ASP A 892 -6.40 -10.04 -39.91
N HIS A 893 -7.04 -9.02 -39.35
CA HIS A 893 -6.78 -7.62 -39.67
C HIS A 893 -5.98 -6.89 -38.58
N HIS A 894 -5.58 -7.58 -37.50
CA HIS A 894 -4.91 -6.97 -36.34
C HIS A 894 -3.53 -7.57 -36.05
N GLY A 895 -2.78 -7.93 -37.10
CA GLY A 895 -1.33 -8.16 -37.05
C GLY A 895 -0.85 -9.48 -36.44
N PHE A 896 -1.74 -10.34 -35.93
CA PHE A 896 -1.35 -11.63 -35.34
C PHE A 896 -0.81 -12.59 -36.39
N ALA A 897 -1.48 -12.71 -37.54
CA ALA A 897 -1.06 -13.60 -38.63
C ALA A 897 0.29 -13.16 -39.24
N GLU A 898 0.51 -11.85 -39.35
CA GLU A 898 1.79 -11.28 -39.81
C GLU A 898 2.91 -11.59 -38.82
N PHE A 899 2.67 -11.33 -37.53
CA PHE A 899 3.59 -11.69 -36.45
C PHE A 899 3.92 -13.18 -36.47
N GLU A 900 2.91 -14.06 -36.55
CA GLU A 900 3.12 -15.51 -36.54
C GLU A 900 3.94 -15.98 -37.75
N SER A 901 3.69 -15.43 -38.94
CA SER A 901 4.47 -15.73 -40.14
C SER A 901 5.93 -15.25 -40.01
N TYR A 902 6.13 -14.02 -39.52
CA TYR A 902 7.46 -13.47 -39.26
C TYR A 902 8.22 -14.31 -38.22
N PHE A 903 7.55 -14.64 -37.12
CA PHE A 903 8.07 -15.45 -36.04
C PHE A 903 8.48 -16.85 -36.51
N ARG A 904 7.60 -17.54 -37.25
CA ARG A 904 7.86 -18.88 -37.78
C ARG A 904 9.06 -18.89 -38.72
N LYS A 905 9.16 -17.92 -39.65
CA LYS A 905 10.26 -17.88 -40.62
C LYS A 905 11.61 -17.54 -39.99
N ARG A 906 11.64 -16.53 -39.11
CA ARG A 906 12.90 -16.00 -38.57
C ARG A 906 13.49 -16.89 -37.49
N MET A 907 12.73 -17.18 -36.43
CA MET A 907 13.26 -17.90 -35.27
C MET A 907 13.62 -19.35 -35.60
N MET A 908 12.73 -20.06 -36.28
CA MET A 908 12.93 -21.50 -36.54
C MET A 908 14.16 -21.71 -37.42
N ASN A 909 14.35 -20.89 -38.46
CA ASN A 909 15.54 -20.97 -39.30
C ASN A 909 16.81 -20.63 -38.53
N GLN A 910 16.78 -19.60 -37.68
CA GLN A 910 17.94 -19.20 -36.89
C GLN A 910 18.35 -20.28 -35.87
N LEU A 911 17.39 -20.84 -35.14
CA LEU A 911 17.61 -21.91 -34.16
C LEU A 911 18.05 -23.22 -34.82
N LYS A 912 17.45 -23.59 -35.97
CA LYS A 912 17.85 -24.77 -36.75
C LYS A 912 19.28 -24.62 -37.30
N ARG A 913 19.65 -23.43 -37.81
CA ARG A 913 20.99 -23.18 -38.38
C ARG A 913 22.10 -23.35 -37.37
N LEU A 914 21.94 -22.77 -36.19
CA LEU A 914 22.91 -22.91 -35.12
C LEU A 914 23.12 -24.38 -34.71
N SER A 915 22.03 -25.14 -34.56
CA SER A 915 22.11 -26.56 -34.22
C SER A 915 22.75 -27.39 -35.35
N PHE A 916 22.45 -27.07 -36.61
CA PHE A 916 23.01 -27.74 -37.78
C PHE A 916 24.52 -27.49 -37.91
N ASP A 917 24.95 -26.22 -37.88
CA ASP A 917 26.36 -25.85 -38.01
C ASP A 917 27.22 -26.46 -36.89
N GLN A 918 26.69 -26.54 -35.66
CA GLN A 918 27.36 -27.24 -34.56
C GLN A 918 27.50 -28.74 -34.84
N THR A 919 26.46 -29.39 -35.37
CA THR A 919 26.48 -30.84 -35.61
C THR A 919 27.43 -31.20 -36.77
N VAL A 920 27.43 -30.41 -37.86
CA VAL A 920 28.37 -30.57 -38.99
C VAL A 920 29.80 -30.48 -38.51
N PHE A 921 30.12 -29.47 -37.70
CA PHE A 921 31.46 -29.29 -37.16
C PHE A 921 31.98 -30.52 -36.39
N PHE A 922 31.15 -31.13 -35.54
CA PHE A 922 31.55 -32.33 -34.80
C PHE A 922 31.65 -33.57 -35.69
N PHE A 923 30.82 -33.67 -36.73
CA PHE A 923 30.87 -34.77 -37.69
C PHE A 923 32.15 -34.76 -38.54
N GLU A 924 32.49 -33.61 -39.13
CA GLU A 924 33.72 -33.45 -39.93
C GLU A 924 34.96 -33.82 -39.11
N ARG A 925 35.01 -33.35 -37.86
CA ARG A 925 36.11 -33.63 -36.94
C ARG A 925 36.23 -35.12 -36.56
N TYR A 926 35.11 -35.81 -36.40
CA TYR A 926 35.09 -37.26 -36.18
C TYR A 926 35.67 -38.01 -37.39
N GLN A 927 35.29 -37.62 -38.61
CA GLN A 927 35.78 -38.26 -39.84
C GLN A 927 37.27 -38.01 -40.07
N GLU A 928 37.71 -36.75 -40.01
CA GLU A 928 39.11 -36.36 -40.22
C GLU A 928 40.05 -37.11 -39.28
N LYS A 929 39.69 -37.22 -38.01
CA LYS A 929 40.48 -37.94 -37.02
C LYS A 929 40.57 -39.43 -37.33
N GLY A 930 39.45 -40.06 -37.71
CA GLY A 930 39.46 -41.47 -38.10
C GLY A 930 40.34 -41.76 -39.31
N GLU A 931 40.27 -40.90 -40.34
CA GLU A 931 41.08 -41.03 -41.55
C GLU A 931 42.58 -40.87 -41.24
N GLU A 932 42.93 -39.94 -40.33
CA GLU A 932 44.31 -39.75 -39.86
C GLU A 932 44.86 -41.02 -39.19
N TRP A 933 44.11 -41.63 -38.27
CA TRP A 933 44.54 -42.87 -37.60
C TRP A 933 44.69 -44.05 -38.58
N LEU A 934 43.81 -44.15 -39.57
CA LEU A 934 43.89 -45.19 -40.61
C LEU A 934 45.08 -45.02 -41.54
N ALA A 935 45.32 -43.79 -42.02
CA ALA A 935 46.47 -43.48 -42.85
C ALA A 935 47.80 -43.79 -42.14
N LEU A 936 47.85 -43.53 -40.83
CA LEU A 936 48.99 -43.86 -39.97
C LEU A 936 49.17 -45.37 -39.73
N TYR A 937 48.08 -46.13 -39.62
CA TYR A 937 48.17 -47.60 -39.53
C TYR A 937 48.72 -48.23 -40.83
N GLU A 938 48.34 -47.68 -41.99
CA GLU A 938 48.73 -48.15 -43.32
C GLU A 938 50.14 -47.68 -43.75
N SER A 939 50.77 -46.77 -43.00
CA SER A 939 52.13 -46.30 -43.28
C SER A 939 53.20 -47.37 -42.94
N SER A 940 54.42 -47.15 -43.40
CA SER A 940 55.55 -48.02 -43.06
C SER A 940 55.79 -48.08 -41.54
N ASP A 941 56.36 -49.18 -41.04
CA ASP A 941 56.69 -49.32 -39.61
C ASP A 941 57.62 -48.19 -39.12
N GLU A 942 58.53 -47.73 -39.97
CA GLU A 942 59.45 -46.62 -39.68
C GLU A 942 58.73 -45.28 -39.56
N GLU A 943 57.81 -44.97 -40.48
CA GLU A 943 56.97 -43.76 -40.43
C GLU A 943 56.01 -43.79 -39.23
N ARG A 944 55.43 -44.96 -38.93
CA ARG A 944 54.50 -45.13 -37.81
C ARG A 944 55.20 -44.93 -36.47
N GLN A 945 56.36 -45.56 -36.26
CA GLN A 945 57.15 -45.36 -35.05
C GLN A 945 57.65 -43.92 -34.90
N ALA A 946 58.05 -43.28 -36.02
CA ALA A 946 58.44 -41.87 -36.01
C ALA A 946 57.28 -40.96 -35.59
N TYR A 947 56.07 -41.17 -36.13
CA TYR A 947 54.87 -40.41 -35.75
C TYR A 947 54.48 -40.68 -34.29
N LEU A 948 54.45 -41.94 -33.83
CA LEU A 948 54.14 -42.27 -32.44
C LEU A 948 55.12 -41.63 -31.45
N SER A 949 56.42 -41.60 -31.78
CA SER A 949 57.43 -40.91 -30.98
C SER A 949 57.24 -39.39 -31.00
N GLN A 950 56.88 -38.82 -32.16
CA GLN A 950 56.59 -37.40 -32.28
C GLN A 950 55.33 -37.03 -31.49
N LEU A 951 54.29 -37.87 -31.53
CA LEU A 951 53.05 -37.68 -30.79
C LEU A 951 53.30 -37.76 -29.27
N ASP A 952 54.15 -38.66 -28.78
CA ASP A 952 54.52 -38.73 -27.36
C ASP A 952 55.23 -37.44 -26.90
N ASP A 953 56.16 -36.93 -27.72
CA ASP A 953 56.83 -35.66 -27.45
C ASP A 953 55.85 -34.47 -27.54
N THR A 954 54.91 -34.47 -28.50
CA THR A 954 53.85 -33.46 -28.60
C THR A 954 52.88 -33.50 -27.41
N CYS A 955 52.49 -34.68 -26.94
CA CYS A 955 51.68 -34.86 -25.73
C CYS A 955 52.41 -34.32 -24.50
N ARG A 956 53.72 -34.57 -24.40
CA ARG A 956 54.56 -34.03 -23.32
C ARG A 956 54.60 -32.50 -23.37
N GLN A 957 54.77 -31.91 -24.55
CA GLN A 957 54.74 -30.46 -24.76
C GLN A 957 53.37 -29.86 -24.43
N ALA A 958 52.28 -30.53 -24.81
CA ALA A 958 50.91 -30.11 -24.49
C ALA A 958 50.66 -30.12 -22.98
N LEU A 959 51.11 -31.16 -22.26
CA LEU A 959 51.01 -31.22 -20.80
C LEU A 959 51.87 -30.15 -20.12
N GLU A 960 53.08 -29.89 -20.61
CA GLU A 960 53.91 -28.78 -20.12
C GLU A 960 53.28 -27.42 -20.37
N TRP A 961 52.68 -27.22 -21.53
CA TRP A 961 51.96 -26.00 -21.88
C TRP A 961 50.77 -25.79 -20.96
N LEU A 962 49.95 -26.83 -20.73
CA LEU A 962 48.79 -26.82 -19.84
C LEU A 962 49.20 -26.44 -18.40
N ASN A 963 50.29 -27.04 -17.90
CA ASN A 963 50.82 -26.75 -16.56
C ASN A 963 51.36 -25.32 -16.39
N ARG A 964 51.65 -24.60 -17.49
CA ARG A 964 52.08 -23.18 -17.45
C ARG A 964 50.91 -22.20 -17.49
N GLN A 965 49.70 -22.66 -17.82
CA GLN A 965 48.53 -21.78 -17.87
C GLN A 965 48.09 -21.39 -16.46
N THR A 966 47.63 -20.15 -16.31
CA THR A 966 47.20 -19.64 -15.01
C THR A 966 45.78 -19.11 -15.10
N PHE A 967 44.90 -19.56 -14.20
CA PHE A 967 43.53 -19.08 -14.07
C PHE A 967 43.41 -17.64 -13.53
N GLN A 968 44.56 -16.95 -13.33
CA GLN A 968 44.66 -15.64 -12.70
C GLN A 968 43.84 -14.55 -13.40
N GLU A 969 43.69 -14.60 -14.72
CA GLU A 969 42.89 -13.62 -15.46
C GLU A 969 41.40 -13.76 -15.13
N VAL A 970 40.89 -15.00 -15.07
CA VAL A 970 39.50 -15.30 -14.70
C VAL A 970 39.25 -14.87 -13.25
N TYR A 971 40.17 -15.19 -12.32
CA TYR A 971 40.09 -14.69 -10.95
C TYR A 971 39.98 -13.17 -10.92
N THR A 972 40.90 -12.46 -11.58
CA THR A 972 40.96 -10.99 -11.54
C THR A 972 39.67 -10.38 -12.06
N LYS A 973 39.17 -10.86 -13.20
CA LYS A 973 37.92 -10.36 -13.80
C LYS A 973 36.67 -10.71 -12.97
N ALA A 974 36.59 -11.91 -12.40
CA ALA A 974 35.47 -12.30 -11.56
C ALA A 974 35.39 -11.47 -10.27
N PHE A 975 36.53 -11.22 -9.60
CA PHE A 975 36.58 -10.35 -8.42
C PHE A 975 36.30 -8.89 -8.77
N GLN A 976 36.80 -8.40 -9.91
CA GLN A 976 36.47 -7.06 -10.39
C GLN A 976 34.96 -6.90 -10.64
N GLU A 977 34.33 -7.89 -11.28
CA GLU A 977 32.88 -7.88 -11.53
C GLU A 977 32.07 -7.88 -10.22
N LEU A 978 32.49 -8.70 -9.24
CA LEU A 978 31.90 -8.72 -7.90
C LEU A 978 32.00 -7.33 -7.23
N ASP A 979 33.20 -6.74 -7.24
CA ASP A 979 33.48 -5.42 -6.66
C ASP A 979 32.62 -4.32 -7.30
N GLU A 980 32.59 -4.28 -8.63
CA GLU A 980 31.83 -3.27 -9.39
C GLU A 980 30.34 -3.40 -9.11
N ARG A 981 29.76 -4.61 -9.21
CA ARG A 981 28.33 -4.82 -8.97
C ARG A 981 27.93 -4.49 -7.53
N ILE A 982 28.74 -4.86 -6.54
CA ILE A 982 28.48 -4.51 -5.14
C ILE A 982 28.50 -2.99 -4.96
N LEU A 983 29.44 -2.28 -5.58
CA LEU A 983 29.53 -0.83 -5.51
C LEU A 983 28.29 -0.16 -6.09
N TYR A 984 27.82 -0.60 -7.27
CA TYR A 984 26.61 -0.09 -7.90
C TYR A 984 25.36 -0.42 -7.09
N PHE A 985 25.23 -1.66 -6.64
CA PHE A 985 24.09 -2.11 -5.85
C PHE A 985 23.97 -1.31 -4.54
N ARG A 986 25.09 -1.08 -3.86
CA ARG A 986 25.16 -0.24 -2.66
C ARG A 986 24.64 1.17 -2.89
N LYS A 987 25.08 1.84 -3.96
CA LYS A 987 24.57 3.18 -4.33
C LYS A 987 23.08 3.16 -4.63
N ARG A 988 22.61 2.13 -5.35
CA ARG A 988 21.20 1.99 -5.74
C ARG A 988 20.30 1.78 -4.53
N VAL A 989 20.73 0.98 -3.55
CA VAL A 989 19.99 0.79 -2.29
C VAL A 989 19.84 2.13 -1.55
N THR A 990 20.89 2.95 -1.46
CA THR A 990 20.83 4.31 -0.88
C THR A 990 19.75 5.19 -1.54
N TYR A 991 19.69 5.23 -2.87
CA TYR A 991 18.66 5.99 -3.58
C TYR A 991 17.26 5.43 -3.34
N VAL A 992 17.08 4.10 -3.45
CA VAL A 992 15.79 3.43 -3.25
C VAL A 992 15.25 3.61 -1.83
N MET A 993 16.12 3.57 -0.82
CA MET A 993 15.73 3.88 0.57
C MET A 993 15.14 5.27 0.68
N THR A 994 15.74 6.25 0.01
CA THR A 994 15.30 7.65 0.00
C THR A 994 13.99 7.85 -0.76
N ASP A 995 13.83 7.17 -1.89
CA ASP A 995 12.68 7.29 -2.78
C ASP A 995 11.46 6.54 -2.23
N TYR A 996 11.64 5.30 -1.75
CA TYR A 996 10.55 4.51 -1.16
C TYR A 996 10.02 5.16 0.12
N PHE A 997 10.84 5.90 0.87
CA PHE A 997 10.41 6.50 2.13
C PHE A 997 9.15 7.37 1.96
N THR A 998 9.07 8.15 0.87
CA THR A 998 7.92 9.01 0.56
C THR A 998 6.67 8.24 0.13
N ASP A 999 6.83 7.02 -0.41
CA ASP A 999 5.69 6.19 -0.81
C ASP A 999 5.00 5.53 0.39
N PHE A 1000 5.75 5.25 1.46
CA PHE A 1000 5.21 4.60 2.67
C PHE A 1000 4.85 5.59 3.79
N LEU A 1001 5.56 6.73 3.90
CA LEU A 1001 5.20 7.81 4.82
C LEU A 1001 4.68 9.02 4.04
N ASN A 1002 3.37 9.04 3.80
CA ASN A 1002 2.65 10.15 3.19
C ASN A 1002 1.32 10.43 3.90
N VAL A 1003 0.67 11.51 3.49
CA VAL A 1003 -0.55 12.02 4.12
C VAL A 1003 -1.75 11.07 3.96
N SER A 1004 -1.75 10.21 2.93
CA SER A 1004 -2.82 9.23 2.66
C SER A 1004 -2.65 7.92 3.42
N VAL A 1005 -1.43 7.56 3.84
CA VAL A 1005 -1.14 6.39 4.71
C VAL A 1005 -1.28 6.74 6.19
N LEU A 1006 -0.76 7.91 6.60
CA LEU A 1006 -0.87 8.40 7.99
C LEU A 1006 -2.22 9.12 8.18
N THR A 1007 -3.27 8.31 8.25
CA THR A 1007 -4.66 8.76 8.41
C THR A 1007 -5.07 8.93 9.87
N ALA A 1008 -4.31 8.34 10.79
CA ALA A 1008 -4.56 8.44 12.21
C ALA A 1008 -4.21 9.82 12.75
N ASP A 1009 -4.97 10.11 13.78
CA ASP A 1009 -5.24 11.43 14.27
C ASP A 1009 -4.89 11.53 15.76
N GLN A 1010 -4.92 10.38 16.44
CA GLN A 1010 -4.42 10.16 17.80
C GLN A 1010 -2.91 9.89 17.73
N ARG A 1011 -2.08 10.45 18.62
CA ARG A 1011 -0.62 10.21 18.68
C ARG A 1011 -0.26 8.72 18.77
N LYS A 1012 -0.96 7.94 19.58
CA LYS A 1012 -0.72 6.51 19.78
C LYS A 1012 -1.03 5.73 18.52
N GLU A 1013 -2.13 6.08 17.86
CA GLU A 1013 -2.55 5.43 16.61
C GLU A 1013 -1.72 5.93 15.42
N LEU A 1014 -1.30 7.20 15.39
CA LEU A 1014 -0.36 7.79 14.46
C LEU A 1014 1.05 7.20 14.65
N ARG A 1015 1.46 6.94 15.89
CA ARG A 1015 2.71 6.27 16.22
C ARG A 1015 2.66 4.80 15.83
N ILE A 1016 1.53 4.12 16.02
CA ILE A 1016 1.29 2.76 15.50
C ILE A 1016 1.29 2.77 13.97
N GLN A 1017 0.63 3.72 13.32
CA GLN A 1017 0.61 3.83 11.86
C GLN A 1017 1.97 4.22 11.30
N SER A 1018 2.72 5.09 11.99
CA SER A 1018 4.07 5.50 11.60
C SER A 1018 5.06 4.36 11.84
N ASP A 1019 4.96 3.65 12.97
CA ASP A 1019 5.71 2.42 13.22
C ASP A 1019 5.39 1.37 12.15
N HIS A 1020 4.12 1.16 11.83
CA HIS A 1020 3.69 0.24 10.78
C HIS A 1020 4.16 0.68 9.38
N ALA A 1021 4.11 1.98 9.07
CA ALA A 1021 4.58 2.55 7.80
C ALA A 1021 6.11 2.46 7.67
N ILE A 1022 6.86 2.75 8.75
CA ILE A 1022 8.30 2.59 8.81
C ILE A 1022 8.67 1.11 8.73
N ARG A 1023 7.94 0.20 9.40
CA ARG A 1023 8.13 -1.26 9.26
C ARG A 1023 7.84 -1.74 7.86
N LYS A 1024 6.79 -1.23 7.21
CA LYS A 1024 6.48 -1.52 5.80
C LYS A 1024 7.56 -1.01 4.87
N TRP A 1025 8.06 0.21 5.08
CA TRP A 1025 9.19 0.76 4.34
C TRP A 1025 10.46 -0.06 4.54
N LEU A 1026 10.82 -0.39 5.79
CA LEU A 1026 11.96 -1.25 6.12
C LEU A 1026 11.81 -2.63 5.48
N SER A 1027 10.61 -3.21 5.52
CA SER A 1027 10.32 -4.48 4.86
C SER A 1027 10.42 -4.36 3.33
N ALA A 1028 9.96 -3.26 2.73
CA ALA A 1028 10.09 -3.01 1.29
C ALA A 1028 11.57 -2.85 0.88
N VAL A 1029 12.36 -2.15 1.70
CA VAL A 1029 13.81 -2.01 1.50
C VAL A 1029 14.53 -3.35 1.71
N GLU A 1030 14.16 -4.13 2.72
CA GLU A 1030 14.69 -5.48 2.96
C GLU A 1030 14.35 -6.42 1.80
N GLN A 1031 13.11 -6.39 1.31
CA GLN A 1031 12.70 -7.14 0.13
C GLN A 1031 13.46 -6.68 -1.12
N TYR A 1032 13.63 -5.38 -1.31
CA TYR A 1032 14.43 -4.84 -2.40
C TYR A 1032 15.89 -5.30 -2.31
N MET A 1033 16.49 -5.24 -1.12
CA MET A 1033 17.84 -5.73 -0.83
C MET A 1033 17.97 -7.22 -1.15
N ASN A 1034 17.04 -8.04 -0.65
CA ASN A 1034 17.07 -9.48 -0.86
C ASN A 1034 16.83 -9.85 -2.33
N ARG A 1035 15.87 -9.21 -3.01
CA ARG A 1035 15.62 -9.43 -4.45
C ARG A 1035 16.81 -8.96 -5.29
N GLY A 1036 17.34 -7.77 -5.01
CA GLY A 1036 18.49 -7.20 -5.70
C GLY A 1036 19.79 -7.97 -5.47
N GLY A 1037 20.02 -8.46 -4.25
CA GLY A 1037 21.16 -9.33 -3.93
C GLY A 1037 21.09 -10.66 -4.68
N GLN A 1038 19.90 -11.26 -4.78
CA GLN A 1038 19.68 -12.47 -5.57
C GLN A 1038 19.88 -12.24 -7.07
N ALA A 1039 19.42 -11.09 -7.60
CA ALA A 1039 19.67 -10.71 -8.99
C ALA A 1039 21.16 -10.46 -9.27
N LEU A 1040 21.87 -9.79 -8.33
CA LEU A 1040 23.31 -9.59 -8.40
C LEU A 1040 24.03 -10.94 -8.48
N LEU A 1041 23.65 -11.91 -7.65
CA LEU A 1041 24.22 -13.24 -7.64
C LEU A 1041 23.99 -14.00 -8.93
N ALA A 1042 22.75 -13.98 -9.46
CA ALA A 1042 22.44 -14.59 -10.74
C ALA A 1042 23.25 -13.98 -11.90
N ASN A 1043 23.36 -12.65 -11.92
CA ASN A 1043 24.14 -11.94 -12.94
C ASN A 1043 25.65 -12.20 -12.82
N LEU A 1044 26.16 -12.26 -11.59
CA LEU A 1044 27.54 -12.61 -11.30
C LEU A 1044 27.85 -14.03 -11.79
N ASP A 1045 26.96 -15.00 -11.51
CA ASP A 1045 27.10 -16.38 -11.99
C ASP A 1045 27.19 -16.41 -13.51
N ASN A 1046 26.24 -15.78 -14.20
CA ASN A 1046 26.24 -15.69 -15.67
C ASN A 1046 27.55 -15.12 -16.22
N HIS A 1047 28.07 -14.04 -15.64
CA HIS A 1047 29.33 -13.44 -16.08
C HIS A 1047 30.52 -14.37 -15.83
N ILE A 1048 30.59 -15.02 -14.66
CA ILE A 1048 31.65 -15.98 -14.34
C ILE A 1048 31.60 -17.19 -15.27
N GLN A 1049 30.41 -17.72 -15.58
CA GLN A 1049 30.24 -18.81 -16.54
C GLN A 1049 30.80 -18.42 -17.90
N GLN A 1050 30.61 -17.18 -18.35
CA GLN A 1050 31.20 -16.70 -19.60
C GLN A 1050 32.72 -16.63 -19.54
N LEU A 1051 33.29 -16.10 -18.46
CA LEU A 1051 34.74 -16.07 -18.26
C LEU A 1051 35.33 -17.49 -18.28
N ILE A 1052 34.65 -18.45 -17.65
CA ILE A 1052 35.02 -19.86 -17.64
C ILE A 1052 34.93 -20.46 -19.04
N ARG A 1053 33.83 -20.24 -19.77
CA ARG A 1053 33.69 -20.74 -21.16
C ARG A 1053 34.79 -20.18 -22.06
N ASN A 1054 35.09 -18.90 -21.95
CA ASN A 1054 36.17 -18.26 -22.71
C ASN A 1054 37.54 -18.85 -22.35
N TRP A 1055 37.78 -19.09 -21.06
CA TRP A 1055 39.00 -19.76 -20.59
C TRP A 1055 39.10 -21.19 -21.14
N GLN A 1056 38.03 -21.98 -21.06
CA GLN A 1056 37.96 -23.32 -21.61
C GLN A 1056 38.24 -23.32 -23.11
N LEU A 1057 37.66 -22.39 -23.87
CA LEU A 1057 37.94 -22.22 -25.29
C LEU A 1057 39.41 -21.91 -25.57
N THR A 1058 40.02 -21.04 -24.74
CA THR A 1058 41.45 -20.71 -24.86
C THR A 1058 42.33 -21.94 -24.56
N GLN A 1059 41.97 -22.73 -23.55
CA GLN A 1059 42.64 -23.99 -23.22
C GLN A 1059 42.52 -25.00 -24.35
N ILE A 1060 41.30 -25.17 -24.91
CA ILE A 1060 41.03 -26.04 -26.04
C ILE A 1060 41.86 -25.62 -27.25
N GLN A 1061 41.80 -24.35 -27.65
CA GLN A 1061 42.54 -23.81 -28.80
C GLN A 1061 44.04 -23.96 -28.62
N GLY A 1062 44.56 -23.73 -27.42
CA GLY A 1062 45.97 -23.90 -27.11
C GLY A 1062 46.42 -25.36 -27.14
N LEU A 1063 45.63 -26.29 -26.57
CA LEU A 1063 45.88 -27.73 -26.71
C LEU A 1063 45.81 -28.17 -28.18
N GLN A 1064 44.88 -27.62 -28.96
CA GLN A 1064 44.70 -27.91 -30.38
C GLN A 1064 45.87 -27.44 -31.26
N GLN A 1065 46.71 -26.50 -30.80
CA GLN A 1065 47.96 -26.17 -31.49
C GLN A 1065 48.97 -27.31 -31.46
N TYR A 1066 48.90 -28.18 -30.45
CA TYR A 1066 49.74 -29.36 -30.31
C TYR A 1066 49.02 -30.62 -30.82
N LEU A 1067 47.78 -30.81 -30.37
CA LEU A 1067 46.95 -31.99 -30.62
C LEU A 1067 45.61 -31.53 -31.21
N PRO A 1068 45.51 -31.36 -32.54
CA PRO A 1068 44.37 -30.75 -33.22
C PRO A 1068 43.03 -31.43 -32.90
N SER A 1069 43.07 -32.71 -32.59
CA SER A 1069 41.96 -33.61 -32.30
C SER A 1069 41.45 -33.55 -30.86
N VAL A 1070 42.27 -33.14 -29.89
CA VAL A 1070 41.93 -33.21 -28.45
C VAL A 1070 40.82 -32.23 -28.08
N TYR A 1071 39.85 -32.73 -27.32
CA TYR A 1071 38.81 -31.91 -26.72
C TYR A 1071 38.47 -32.43 -25.30
N PRO A 1072 38.76 -31.67 -24.24
CA PRO A 1072 38.44 -32.05 -22.87
C PRO A 1072 36.93 -32.25 -22.66
N LYS A 1073 36.53 -33.34 -21.98
CA LYS A 1073 35.15 -33.55 -21.54
C LYS A 1073 34.93 -32.70 -20.30
N ILE A 1074 34.39 -31.51 -20.50
CA ILE A 1074 34.15 -30.53 -19.45
C ILE A 1074 32.77 -30.85 -18.85
N SER A 1075 32.67 -30.92 -17.52
CA SER A 1075 31.38 -31.15 -16.84
C SER A 1075 30.39 -30.06 -17.16
N ASP A 1076 29.10 -30.40 -17.16
CA ASP A 1076 28.00 -29.44 -17.33
C ASP A 1076 28.13 -28.24 -16.38
N GLU A 1077 27.49 -27.13 -16.79
CA GLU A 1077 27.43 -25.87 -16.04
C GLU A 1077 27.04 -26.13 -14.58
N LYS A 1078 28.02 -26.01 -13.67
CA LYS A 1078 27.78 -26.02 -12.24
C LYS A 1078 27.39 -24.59 -11.84
N ASN A 1079 26.27 -24.41 -11.16
CA ASN A 1079 25.95 -23.12 -10.54
C ASN A 1079 27.02 -22.82 -9.48
N ILE A 1080 27.85 -21.81 -9.76
CA ILE A 1080 29.04 -21.47 -8.96
C ILE A 1080 28.60 -20.68 -7.73
N VAL A 1081 27.59 -19.85 -7.93
CA VAL A 1081 27.08 -18.90 -6.95
C VAL A 1081 25.95 -19.48 -6.10
N GLU A 1082 25.45 -20.69 -6.39
CA GLU A 1082 24.39 -21.34 -5.58
C GLU A 1082 24.77 -21.53 -4.11
N GLN A 1083 26.07 -21.59 -3.80
CA GLN A 1083 26.58 -21.73 -2.43
C GLN A 1083 26.66 -20.38 -1.68
N ILE A 1084 26.48 -19.27 -2.39
CA ILE A 1084 26.55 -17.91 -1.85
C ILE A 1084 25.13 -17.45 -1.50
N GLU A 1085 24.81 -17.44 -0.22
CA GLU A 1085 23.52 -16.93 0.25
C GLU A 1085 23.57 -15.41 0.45
N PHE A 1086 22.56 -14.72 -0.07
CA PHE A 1086 22.26 -13.35 0.30
C PHE A 1086 20.96 -13.32 1.08
N SER A 1087 21.05 -13.00 2.37
CA SER A 1087 19.90 -12.83 3.26
C SER A 1087 20.16 -11.68 4.21
N PHE A 1088 19.64 -10.52 3.86
CA PHE A 1088 19.60 -9.36 4.74
C PHE A 1088 18.34 -9.42 5.59
N ALA A 1089 18.52 -9.42 6.91
CA ALA A 1089 17.45 -9.26 7.88
C ALA A 1089 17.95 -8.31 8.96
N HIS A 1090 17.19 -7.25 9.23
CA HIS A 1090 17.63 -6.24 10.17
C HIS A 1090 16.49 -5.74 11.05
N SER A 1091 16.77 -5.62 12.35
CA SER A 1091 15.84 -5.08 13.33
C SER A 1091 16.27 -3.66 13.71
N VAL A 1092 15.55 -2.66 13.20
CA VAL A 1092 15.71 -1.28 13.65
C VAL A 1092 14.91 -1.08 14.94
N ASP A 1093 15.49 -0.38 15.91
CA ASP A 1093 14.73 0.18 17.03
C ASP A 1093 13.92 1.40 16.54
N ILE A 1094 12.73 1.11 16.03
CA ILE A 1094 11.81 2.09 15.44
C ILE A 1094 11.23 3.00 16.53
N ASP A 1095 11.25 2.57 17.81
CA ASP A 1095 10.71 3.34 18.93
C ASP A 1095 11.50 4.63 19.17
N PHE A 1096 12.81 4.62 18.93
CA PHE A 1096 13.64 5.83 19.05
C PHE A 1096 13.25 6.94 18.05
N PHE A 1097 12.81 6.57 16.85
CA PHE A 1097 12.47 7.54 15.81
C PHE A 1097 10.98 7.90 15.84
N THR A 1098 10.11 6.95 16.15
CA THR A 1098 8.67 7.17 16.29
C THR A 1098 8.31 7.89 17.59
N SER A 1099 9.12 7.80 18.65
CA SER A 1099 8.93 8.61 19.86
C SER A 1099 9.09 10.12 19.62
N LYS A 1100 9.82 10.50 18.56
CA LYS A 1100 9.95 11.90 18.12
C LYS A 1100 8.77 12.38 17.29
N ILE A 1101 7.93 11.46 16.81
CA ILE A 1101 6.70 11.77 16.08
C ILE A 1101 5.69 12.27 17.09
N LYS A 1102 5.51 13.58 17.06
CA LYS A 1102 4.50 14.27 17.84
C LYS A 1102 3.24 14.32 16.99
N THR A 1103 3.00 15.39 16.25
CA THR A 1103 1.72 15.58 15.55
C THR A 1103 1.83 15.28 14.05
N LYS A 1104 0.69 15.01 13.39
CA LYS A 1104 0.61 14.98 11.91
C LYS A 1104 1.03 16.33 11.31
N ARG A 1105 0.72 17.44 12.00
CA ARG A 1105 1.15 18.81 11.63
C ARG A 1105 2.68 18.96 11.69
N SER A 1106 3.33 18.56 12.78
CA SER A 1106 4.79 18.69 12.91
C SER A 1106 5.54 17.79 11.92
N LEU A 1107 4.98 16.62 11.59
CA LEU A 1107 5.50 15.74 10.55
C LEU A 1107 5.55 16.42 9.17
N PHE A 1108 4.42 16.94 8.69
CA PHE A 1108 4.28 17.38 7.29
C PHE A 1108 4.44 18.89 7.07
N VAL A 1109 4.22 19.72 8.10
CA VAL A 1109 4.29 21.20 8.01
C VAL A 1109 5.61 21.75 8.54
N ASP A 1110 6.15 21.19 9.64
CA ASP A 1110 7.37 21.70 10.30
C ASP A 1110 8.68 21.02 9.82
N GLN A 1111 8.61 20.26 8.71
CA GLN A 1111 9.73 19.48 8.15
C GLN A 1111 10.31 18.41 9.10
N GLU A 1112 9.64 18.00 10.19
CA GLU A 1112 10.15 16.94 11.06
C GLU A 1112 10.25 15.59 10.34
N ILE A 1113 9.39 15.31 9.35
CA ILE A 1113 9.50 14.12 8.49
C ILE A 1113 10.85 14.06 7.79
N LYS A 1114 11.46 15.21 7.47
CA LYS A 1114 12.78 15.28 6.86
C LYS A 1114 13.86 14.86 7.85
N HIS A 1115 13.77 15.27 9.11
CA HIS A 1115 14.70 14.86 10.16
C HIS A 1115 14.53 13.40 10.58
N VAL A 1116 13.29 12.89 10.63
CA VAL A 1116 13.00 11.47 10.85
C VAL A 1116 13.52 10.65 9.67
N LYS A 1117 13.27 11.09 8.44
CA LYS A 1117 13.80 10.49 7.20
C LYS A 1117 15.32 10.43 7.22
N GLU A 1118 16.00 11.57 7.39
CA GLU A 1118 17.46 11.66 7.43
C GLU A 1118 18.04 10.83 8.58
N GLY A 1119 17.41 10.83 9.76
CA GLY A 1119 17.88 10.06 10.92
C GLY A 1119 17.74 8.55 10.74
N ILE A 1120 16.59 8.06 10.28
CA ILE A 1120 16.36 6.63 10.05
C ILE A 1120 17.21 6.15 8.88
N ILE A 1121 17.24 6.89 7.77
CA ILE A 1121 18.03 6.54 6.58
C ILE A 1121 19.52 6.50 6.94
N SER A 1122 20.05 7.50 7.66
CA SER A 1122 21.46 7.51 8.05
C SER A 1122 21.80 6.33 8.98
N SER A 1123 20.94 6.00 9.94
CA SER A 1123 21.15 4.84 10.83
C SER A 1123 21.15 3.53 10.05
N PHE A 1124 20.19 3.36 9.15
CA PHE A 1124 20.03 2.13 8.39
C PHE A 1124 21.07 2.01 7.27
N GLU A 1125 21.51 3.12 6.68
CA GLU A 1125 22.64 3.17 5.74
C GLU A 1125 23.92 2.62 6.39
N GLU A 1126 24.24 3.00 7.63
CA GLU A 1126 25.41 2.45 8.33
C GLU A 1126 25.34 0.93 8.46
N ASP A 1127 24.16 0.39 8.81
CA ASP A 1127 23.95 -1.04 8.96
C ASP A 1127 23.97 -1.79 7.63
N VAL A 1128 23.34 -1.25 6.58
CA VAL A 1128 23.42 -1.79 5.21
C VAL A 1128 24.86 -1.81 4.75
N MET A 1129 25.61 -0.73 4.96
CA MET A 1129 27.02 -0.62 4.58
C MET A 1129 27.88 -1.66 5.32
N LYS A 1130 27.60 -1.88 6.60
CA LYS A 1130 28.28 -2.90 7.41
C LYS A 1130 27.98 -4.31 6.93
N TYR A 1131 26.70 -4.64 6.75
CA TYR A 1131 26.27 -5.95 6.23
C TYR A 1131 26.87 -6.21 4.85
N MET A 1132 26.78 -5.24 3.92
CA MET A 1132 27.31 -5.37 2.57
C MET A 1132 28.82 -5.61 2.57
N LYS A 1133 29.56 -5.00 3.51
CA LYS A 1133 31.00 -5.22 3.66
C LYS A 1133 31.33 -6.61 4.19
N ASP A 1134 30.59 -7.09 5.18
CA ASP A 1134 30.77 -8.42 5.74
C ASP A 1134 30.39 -9.51 4.73
N TRP A 1135 29.26 -9.32 4.05
CA TRP A 1135 28.79 -10.19 2.99
C TRP A 1135 29.77 -10.23 1.82
N HIS A 1136 30.28 -9.07 1.37
CA HIS A 1136 31.27 -9.01 0.28
C HIS A 1136 32.50 -9.87 0.59
N ARG A 1137 33.04 -9.79 1.82
CA ARG A 1137 34.16 -10.63 2.24
C ARG A 1137 33.81 -12.12 2.17
N HIS A 1138 32.64 -12.51 2.69
CA HIS A 1138 32.21 -13.90 2.69
C HIS A 1138 31.97 -14.45 1.27
N ALA A 1139 31.27 -13.68 0.44
CA ALA A 1139 31.04 -14.00 -0.97
C ALA A 1139 32.36 -14.14 -1.73
N GLY A 1140 33.35 -13.27 -1.46
CA GLY A 1140 34.69 -13.39 -2.05
C GLY A 1140 35.44 -14.65 -1.64
N GLU A 1141 35.34 -15.08 -0.38
CA GLU A 1141 35.95 -16.34 0.09
C GLU A 1141 35.31 -17.57 -0.56
N GLN A 1142 33.98 -17.62 -0.64
CA GLN A 1142 33.25 -18.71 -1.29
C GLN A 1142 33.49 -18.74 -2.80
N LEU A 1143 33.46 -17.58 -3.46
CA LEU A 1143 33.77 -17.45 -4.88
C LEU A 1143 35.18 -17.96 -5.18
N LYS A 1144 36.17 -17.60 -4.35
CA LYS A 1144 37.54 -18.10 -4.48
C LYS A 1144 37.57 -19.63 -4.44
N SER A 1145 36.96 -20.23 -3.43
CA SER A 1145 36.92 -21.69 -3.26
C SER A 1145 36.24 -22.40 -4.44
N ALA A 1146 35.17 -21.81 -4.97
CA ALA A 1146 34.45 -22.36 -6.11
C ALA A 1146 35.29 -22.31 -7.39
N LEU A 1147 35.95 -21.17 -7.66
CA LEU A 1147 36.85 -21.01 -8.80
C LEU A 1147 38.09 -21.92 -8.70
N GLU A 1148 38.63 -22.13 -7.50
CA GLU A 1148 39.76 -23.07 -7.27
C GLU A 1148 39.37 -24.51 -7.63
N THR A 1149 38.14 -24.91 -7.31
CA THR A 1149 37.62 -26.24 -7.68
C THR A 1149 37.44 -26.37 -9.19
N ILE A 1150 36.92 -25.33 -9.84
CA ILE A 1150 36.70 -25.32 -11.29
C ILE A 1150 38.02 -25.32 -12.06
N ASP A 1151 39.01 -24.56 -11.62
CA ASP A 1151 40.36 -24.56 -12.21
C ASP A 1151 40.99 -25.96 -12.16
N GLN A 1152 40.84 -26.66 -11.03
CA GLN A 1152 41.28 -28.05 -10.88
C GLN A 1152 40.52 -29.00 -11.83
N ASP A 1153 39.19 -28.89 -11.89
CA ASP A 1153 38.34 -29.73 -12.76
C ASP A 1153 38.70 -29.53 -14.25
N ILE A 1154 38.88 -28.28 -14.70
CA ILE A 1154 39.24 -27.95 -16.10
C ILE A 1154 40.65 -28.45 -16.42
N SER A 1155 41.60 -28.21 -15.53
CA SER A 1155 42.99 -28.64 -15.70
C SER A 1155 43.09 -30.17 -15.76
N GLU A 1156 42.36 -30.87 -14.89
CA GLU A 1156 42.33 -32.34 -14.89
C GLU A 1156 41.63 -32.89 -16.13
N ALA A 1157 40.50 -32.30 -16.56
CA ALA A 1157 39.84 -32.68 -17.81
C ALA A 1157 40.77 -32.52 -19.02
N GLY A 1158 41.57 -31.45 -19.06
CA GLY A 1158 42.61 -31.23 -20.07
C GLY A 1158 43.68 -32.32 -20.06
N ARG A 1159 44.20 -32.67 -18.87
CA ARG A 1159 45.18 -33.74 -18.71
C ARG A 1159 44.64 -35.10 -19.15
N GLN A 1160 43.44 -35.45 -18.71
CA GLN A 1160 42.78 -36.70 -19.07
C GLN A 1160 42.58 -36.80 -20.59
N ALA A 1161 42.22 -35.72 -21.27
CA ALA A 1161 42.07 -35.71 -22.71
C ALA A 1161 43.38 -35.95 -23.47
N VAL A 1162 44.50 -35.37 -23.00
CA VAL A 1162 45.83 -35.63 -23.58
C VAL A 1162 46.29 -37.07 -23.30
N LEU A 1163 46.01 -37.61 -22.10
CA LEU A 1163 46.35 -38.99 -21.75
C LEU A 1163 45.54 -39.99 -22.58
N LYS A 1164 44.25 -39.75 -22.79
CA LYS A 1164 43.40 -40.55 -23.68
C LYS A 1164 43.91 -40.56 -25.12
N GLU A 1165 44.38 -39.43 -25.65
CA GLU A 1165 44.95 -39.38 -27.00
C GLU A 1165 46.19 -40.29 -27.10
N LYS A 1166 47.02 -40.30 -26.05
CA LYS A 1166 48.18 -41.19 -25.94
C LYS A 1166 47.78 -42.66 -25.80
N GLU A 1167 46.71 -42.98 -25.07
CA GLU A 1167 46.17 -44.34 -24.97
C GLU A 1167 45.59 -44.82 -26.31
N ALA A 1168 44.83 -43.97 -27.01
CA ALA A 1168 44.31 -44.25 -28.35
C ALA A 1168 45.44 -44.51 -29.34
N ALA A 1169 46.56 -43.79 -29.25
CA ALA A 1169 47.73 -44.04 -30.06
C ALA A 1169 48.35 -45.44 -29.85
N GLY A 1170 48.27 -45.96 -28.62
CA GLY A 1170 48.69 -47.33 -28.31
C GLY A 1170 47.79 -48.41 -28.92
N LEU A 1171 46.55 -48.07 -29.28
CA LEU A 1171 45.59 -49.00 -29.88
C LEU A 1171 45.73 -49.12 -31.40
N ILE A 1172 46.44 -48.21 -32.09
CA ILE A 1172 46.66 -48.26 -33.54
C ILE A 1172 47.37 -49.55 -33.96
N GLU A 1173 48.28 -50.06 -33.12
CA GLU A 1173 49.02 -51.29 -33.43
C GLU A 1173 48.13 -52.55 -33.38
N ASN A 1174 46.91 -52.43 -32.83
CA ASN A 1174 45.94 -53.52 -32.78
C ASN A 1174 45.16 -53.63 -34.10
N ALA A 1175 45.52 -54.63 -34.90
CA ALA A 1175 44.88 -54.90 -36.19
C ALA A 1175 43.37 -55.13 -36.11
N GLU A 1176 42.85 -55.66 -35.00
CA GLU A 1176 41.41 -55.90 -34.82
C GLU A 1176 40.64 -54.60 -34.62
N VAL A 1177 41.22 -53.65 -33.88
CA VAL A 1177 40.64 -52.32 -33.62
C VAL A 1177 40.68 -51.46 -34.89
N MET A 1178 41.80 -51.47 -35.62
CA MET A 1178 41.92 -50.68 -36.86
C MET A 1178 41.08 -51.22 -38.02
N ASN A 1179 40.85 -52.53 -38.09
CA ASN A 1179 39.90 -53.08 -39.06
C ASN A 1179 38.46 -52.65 -38.75
N ARG A 1180 38.07 -52.62 -37.47
CA ARG A 1180 36.77 -52.08 -37.04
C ARG A 1180 36.62 -50.60 -37.39
N LEU A 1181 37.65 -49.79 -37.15
CA LEU A 1181 37.65 -48.38 -37.55
C LEU A 1181 37.51 -48.22 -39.08
N ARG A 1182 38.16 -49.08 -39.86
CA ARG A 1182 38.03 -49.08 -41.34
C ARG A 1182 36.61 -49.36 -41.78
N ASP A 1183 35.96 -50.33 -41.15
CA ASP A 1183 34.56 -50.68 -41.41
C ASP A 1183 33.63 -49.54 -40.96
N GLU A 1184 33.87 -48.95 -39.79
CA GLU A 1184 33.14 -47.79 -39.24
C GLU A 1184 33.18 -46.60 -40.23
N LEU A 1185 34.36 -46.12 -40.62
CA LEU A 1185 34.48 -44.99 -41.54
C LEU A 1185 33.90 -45.29 -42.92
N ARG A 1186 34.02 -46.53 -43.42
CA ARG A 1186 33.41 -46.94 -44.70
C ARG A 1186 31.89 -46.90 -44.67
N ILE A 1187 31.29 -47.36 -43.57
CA ILE A 1187 29.83 -47.34 -43.37
C ILE A 1187 29.32 -45.89 -43.23
N VAL A 1188 30.09 -45.03 -42.56
CA VAL A 1188 29.72 -43.62 -42.33
C VAL A 1188 29.89 -42.75 -43.58
N SER A 1189 30.90 -43.02 -44.42
CA SER A 1189 31.21 -42.25 -45.65
C SER A 1189 30.41 -42.65 -46.89
N ALA A 1190 29.68 -43.78 -46.86
CA ALA A 1190 28.83 -44.22 -47.96
C ALA A 1190 27.72 -43.19 -48.28
N ARG A 1191 27.86 -42.47 -49.41
CA ARG A 1191 26.84 -41.54 -49.93
C ARG A 1191 25.65 -42.30 -50.53
N LYS A 1192 24.52 -41.60 -50.69
CA LYS A 1192 23.16 -41.99 -51.15
C LYS A 1192 23.02 -42.93 -52.40
N GLY A 1193 24.07 -43.61 -52.87
CA GLY A 1193 24.05 -44.54 -54.01
C GLY A 1193 24.49 -45.99 -53.71
N ASP A 1194 25.05 -46.31 -52.54
CA ASP A 1194 25.62 -47.65 -52.27
C ASP A 1194 24.64 -48.64 -51.59
N ASP A 1195 23.45 -48.20 -51.15
CA ASP A 1195 22.43 -49.07 -50.53
C ASP A 1195 21.64 -49.95 -51.54
N GLN A 1196 22.10 -50.08 -52.80
CA GLN A 1196 21.44 -50.90 -53.82
C GLN A 1196 22.10 -52.25 -54.14
N ASP A 1197 23.23 -52.60 -53.54
CA ASP A 1197 23.98 -53.82 -53.92
C ASP A 1197 24.07 -54.93 -52.85
N ASP A 1198 23.31 -54.85 -51.76
CA ASP A 1198 23.12 -55.99 -50.85
C ASP A 1198 21.62 -56.35 -50.69
N SER A 1199 21.10 -57.05 -51.70
CA SER A 1199 19.88 -57.88 -51.63
C SER A 1199 20.11 -59.25 -52.26
#